data_AF-A0A846X8Q7-F1
#
_entry.id   AF-A0A846X8Q7-F1
#
_cell.length_a   1.000
_cell.length_b   1.000
_cell.length_c   1.000
_cell.angle_alpha   90.00
_cell.angle_beta   90.00
_cell.angle_gamma   90.00
#
_symmetry.space_group_name_H-M   'P 1'
#
loop_
_entity.id
_entity.type
_entity.pdbx_description
1 polymer ?
#
loop_
_entity_poly.entity_id
_entity_poly.type
_entity_poly.pdbx_seq_one_letter_code
_entity_poly.pdbx_strand_id
1 'polypeptide(L)'
;MTSPGGQPFPYGPRPTPQYGYGQVPPPPAPARRSALAWILAGVSVVCVVILVAGGIWWFTSRKADDASAPVPGQLTKEFPTAPSVAWTVRPSDVGGSKFFSTNVTNAQYNSAGAATDGRFVLTGVDRNRLSSVVAIDADGRTSFPQKNLACADQVVGGRTVCRVAQSDDPTMYMLDLASGQTSSGISVSDNNFGLVAYNGDAAFRTSSSTITRFSDRRIEWSRPVSMDESPGGDFHQALATRDLVIFYYGGASYVASAHDGKLLHSALDRPTIAPDGSVITRASHDRGTVVIRPDGSVRTAPSGVIGVPALAARGYESVLFIGGQYFDAAGNAAWKAGDATVNNTSATPVPMVSPRITVVGTDTGFAGFDTTTGEMRWTNDSVPTGVGSWNQSSTLSDGRYLIFPSARDIVALDTTTGKTAWRIPSPLGSDERIGALLAVGDAFVIVGTDRIVGYKATGGAAGAPGAKSGTAGKNSSDDSYYTRCGSKPVFTPQKFRTESGGLVVTMKITATCPGGDALISSGTSVTISDSTGLIATGTFDFAANPVGVPKPGNGSEEKKSGTTVDLLFKQGQFFRTPDTLPPPGGGNGSSGTGGLGGHSYLVDCVQPDGSGKAKVPAPSDSPIAASGPGPQTGLNPMSGLSALRIQADSDKAFILGSLNNRWVAQLSSKRVGLVADGRTWDEKAILDEFLALRLRFADVRLLYSDEWPVFNYQGWWVSVAAATFPGPDEANQWCRSNGFDRDHCFAKLVSSTASPEGSTRYW
;
A
#
# COMPACT_ATOMS: atom_id res chain seq x y z
N MET A 1 -13.29 45.67 52.96
CA MET A 1 -14.31 45.97 51.93
C MET A 1 -14.67 44.67 51.24
N THR A 2 -15.93 44.25 51.43
CA THR A 2 -16.74 43.27 50.66
C THR A 2 -16.12 41.94 50.20
N SER A 3 -16.43 40.87 50.93
CA SER A 3 -16.93 39.58 50.38
C SER A 3 -18.45 39.70 50.19
N PRO A 4 -19.16 38.98 49.29
CA PRO A 4 -19.37 37.52 49.40
C PRO A 4 -19.55 36.74 48.06
N GLY A 5 -19.56 35.41 48.11
CA GLY A 5 -20.22 34.59 47.08
C GLY A 5 -19.63 33.21 46.78
N GLY A 6 -19.74 32.27 47.73
CA GLY A 6 -19.60 30.83 47.44
C GLY A 6 -20.95 30.23 47.03
N GLN A 7 -20.98 29.47 45.93
CA GLN A 7 -22.10 28.61 45.54
C GLN A 7 -21.68 27.14 45.67
N PRO A 8 -22.47 26.29 46.37
CA PRO A 8 -22.17 24.87 46.60
C PRO A 8 -22.75 23.94 45.51
N PHE A 9 -22.05 22.82 45.27
CA PHE A 9 -22.48 21.69 44.46
C PHE A 9 -23.66 20.92 45.11
N PRO A 10 -24.74 20.55 44.39
CA PRO A 10 -25.79 19.71 44.94
C PRO A 10 -25.85 18.35 44.23
N TYR A 11 -25.18 17.34 44.77
CA TYR A 11 -25.61 15.94 44.63
C TYR A 11 -25.31 15.20 45.95
N GLY A 12 -26.20 15.40 46.92
CA GLY A 12 -26.40 14.46 48.02
C GLY A 12 -27.43 13.39 47.63
N PRO A 13 -27.39 12.19 48.22
CA PRO A 13 -28.33 11.12 47.93
C PRO A 13 -29.76 11.48 48.37
N ARG A 14 -30.75 11.22 47.51
CA ARG A 14 -32.17 11.46 47.79
C ARG A 14 -32.72 10.42 48.79
N PRO A 15 -33.61 10.81 49.71
CA PRO A 15 -34.27 9.89 50.63
C PRO A 15 -35.34 9.05 49.92
N THR A 16 -35.46 7.78 50.30
CA THR A 16 -36.52 6.87 49.88
C THR A 16 -37.85 7.25 50.54
N PRO A 17 -38.98 7.20 49.81
CA PRO A 17 -40.29 7.44 50.42
C PRO A 17 -40.72 6.23 51.24
N GLN A 18 -41.00 6.45 52.53
CA GLN A 18 -41.72 5.50 53.38
C GLN A 18 -43.18 5.42 52.94
N TYR A 19 -43.62 4.24 52.47
CA TYR A 19 -45.03 3.92 52.38
C TYR A 19 -45.48 3.29 53.70
N GLY A 20 -46.48 3.91 54.34
CA GLY A 20 -47.14 3.35 55.52
C GLY A 20 -47.91 2.08 55.17
N TYR A 21 -47.90 1.12 56.09
CA TYR A 21 -48.62 -0.16 55.97
C TYR A 21 -50.11 0.07 55.70
N GLY A 22 -50.65 -0.48 54.60
CA GLY A 22 -52.08 -0.79 54.48
C GLY A 22 -52.89 -0.21 53.31
N GLN A 23 -52.30 0.32 52.22
CA GLN A 23 -53.10 0.74 51.04
C GLN A 23 -52.59 0.15 49.72
N VAL A 24 -53.50 -0.49 48.98
CA VAL A 24 -53.29 -1.08 47.65
C VAL A 24 -53.50 0.01 46.58
N PRO A 25 -52.58 0.21 45.61
CA PRO A 25 -52.79 1.16 44.51
C PRO A 25 -53.74 0.58 43.43
N PRO A 26 -54.54 1.40 42.74
CA PRO A 26 -55.41 0.94 41.65
C PRO A 26 -54.59 0.56 40.39
N PRO A 27 -55.11 -0.33 39.52
CA PRO A 27 -54.38 -0.78 38.35
C PRO A 27 -54.21 0.34 37.31
N PRO A 28 -53.09 0.38 36.57
CA PRO A 28 -52.82 1.42 35.58
C PRO A 28 -53.67 1.24 34.31
N ALA A 29 -54.16 2.35 33.78
CA ALA A 29 -54.85 2.41 32.49
C ALA A 29 -53.91 2.10 31.31
N PRO A 30 -54.40 1.53 30.19
CA PRO A 30 -53.55 1.10 29.08
C PRO A 30 -52.94 2.30 28.35
N ALA A 31 -51.61 2.32 28.25
CA ALA A 31 -50.86 3.35 27.56
C ALA A 31 -51.07 3.29 26.03
N ARG A 32 -51.58 4.39 25.45
CA ARG A 32 -51.61 4.62 24.00
C ARG A 32 -50.17 4.65 23.47
N ARG A 33 -49.79 3.64 22.66
CA ARG A 33 -48.49 3.58 21.98
C ARG A 33 -48.44 4.67 20.90
N SER A 34 -47.55 5.65 21.05
CA SER A 34 -47.33 6.69 20.05
C SER A 34 -46.34 6.20 18.98
N ALA A 35 -46.71 6.38 17.70
CA ALA A 35 -45.89 6.02 16.53
C ALA A 35 -44.53 6.74 16.47
N LEU A 36 -44.33 7.77 17.30
CA LEU A 36 -43.11 8.56 17.38
C LEU A 36 -41.90 7.74 17.86
N ALA A 37 -42.10 6.75 18.73
CA ALA A 37 -41.02 5.91 19.24
C ALA A 37 -40.40 5.00 18.17
N TRP A 38 -41.21 4.52 17.23
CA TRP A 38 -40.74 3.70 16.10
C TRP A 38 -40.01 4.53 15.05
N ILE A 39 -40.43 5.78 14.83
CA ILE A 39 -39.76 6.69 13.91
C ILE A 39 -38.39 7.10 14.46
N LEU A 40 -38.30 7.43 15.76
CA LEU A 40 -37.03 7.75 16.41
C LEU A 40 -36.07 6.55 16.44
N ALA A 41 -36.57 5.33 16.71
CA ALA A 41 -35.76 4.12 16.64
C ALA A 41 -35.26 3.84 15.21
N GLY A 42 -36.10 4.05 14.20
CA GLY A 42 -35.71 3.91 12.78
C GLY A 42 -34.62 4.89 12.37
N VAL A 43 -34.74 6.16 12.76
CA VAL A 43 -33.72 7.20 12.49
C VAL A 43 -32.41 6.88 13.22
N SER A 44 -32.47 6.42 14.47
CA SER A 44 -31.27 6.01 15.21
C SER A 44 -30.55 4.81 14.57
N VAL A 45 -31.28 3.81 14.08
CA VAL A 45 -30.68 2.66 13.36
C VAL A 45 -30.03 3.12 12.05
N VAL A 46 -30.66 4.02 11.29
CA VAL A 46 -30.07 4.55 10.05
C VAL A 46 -28.83 5.40 10.33
N CYS A 47 -28.85 6.24 11.37
CA CYS A 47 -27.67 7.00 11.79
C CYS A 47 -26.53 6.10 12.26
N VAL A 48 -26.83 5.04 13.01
CA VAL A 48 -25.81 4.05 13.43
C VAL A 48 -25.28 3.28 12.23
N VAL A 49 -26.10 2.89 11.26
CA VAL A 49 -25.64 2.22 10.04
C VAL A 49 -24.78 3.16 9.19
N ILE A 50 -25.11 4.45 9.09
CA ILE A 50 -24.29 5.45 8.39
C ILE A 50 -22.97 5.71 9.13
N LEU A 51 -22.97 5.76 10.46
CA LEU A 51 -21.76 5.93 11.27
C LEU A 51 -20.89 4.68 11.30
N VAL A 52 -21.48 3.49 11.26
CA VAL A 52 -20.76 2.21 11.15
C VAL A 52 -20.23 2.03 9.73
N ALA A 53 -20.99 2.37 8.69
CA ALA A 53 -20.49 2.34 7.32
C ALA A 53 -19.41 3.40 7.09
N GLY A 54 -19.57 4.61 7.64
CA GLY A 54 -18.59 5.69 7.62
C GLY A 54 -17.35 5.36 8.46
N GLY A 55 -17.52 4.70 9.61
CA GLY A 55 -16.45 4.24 10.49
C GLY A 55 -15.68 3.06 9.92
N ILE A 56 -16.36 2.09 9.30
CA ILE A 56 -15.74 1.00 8.53
C ILE A 56 -15.02 1.56 7.31
N TRP A 57 -15.62 2.51 6.59
CA TRP A 57 -14.95 3.18 5.47
C TRP A 57 -13.72 3.97 5.95
N TRP A 58 -13.80 4.68 7.08
CA TRP A 58 -12.68 5.43 7.67
C TRP A 58 -11.56 4.51 8.21
N PHE A 59 -11.91 3.38 8.85
CA PHE A 59 -10.95 2.38 9.32
C PHE A 59 -10.33 1.55 8.18
N THR A 60 -11.06 1.30 7.09
CA THR A 60 -10.53 0.59 5.91
C THR A 60 -9.74 1.48 4.97
N SER A 61 -10.05 2.79 4.92
CA SER A 61 -9.27 3.79 4.17
C SER A 61 -8.04 4.29 4.94
N ARG A 62 -8.00 4.13 6.27
CA ARG A 62 -6.79 4.30 7.11
C ARG A 62 -6.18 2.97 7.54
N LYS A 63 -5.97 2.04 6.59
CA LYS A 63 -4.74 1.25 6.70
C LYS A 63 -3.61 2.27 6.78
N ALA A 64 -2.90 2.27 7.91
CA ALA A 64 -1.77 3.16 8.14
C ALA A 64 -0.91 3.20 6.87
N ASP A 65 -0.52 4.42 6.49
CA ASP A 65 0.42 4.69 5.41
C ASP A 65 1.74 3.96 5.67
N ASP A 66 1.81 2.69 5.29
CA ASP A 66 3.03 1.90 5.35
C ASP A 66 4.04 2.59 4.44
N ALA A 67 5.07 3.20 5.03
CA ALA A 67 6.20 3.79 4.30
C ALA A 67 6.94 2.75 3.42
N SER A 68 6.62 1.47 3.60
CA SER A 68 7.09 0.31 2.85
C SER A 68 6.15 -0.15 1.72
N ALA A 69 4.98 0.45 1.53
CA ALA A 69 4.04 0.07 0.47
C ALA A 69 4.38 0.72 -0.89
N PRO A 70 3.94 0.13 -2.02
CA PRO A 70 4.05 0.74 -3.34
C PRO A 70 3.38 2.12 -3.40
N VAL A 71 3.93 3.01 -4.21
CA VAL A 71 3.39 4.36 -4.46
C VAL A 71 2.50 4.38 -5.71
N PRO A 72 1.64 5.41 -5.90
CA PRO A 72 0.85 5.54 -7.13
C PRO A 72 1.73 5.45 -8.40
N GLY A 73 1.29 4.69 -9.40
CA GLY A 73 2.04 4.46 -10.63
C GLY A 73 3.08 3.33 -10.56
N GLN A 74 3.33 2.75 -9.38
CA GLN A 74 4.20 1.59 -9.19
C GLN A 74 3.44 0.26 -9.39
N LEU A 75 4.16 -0.80 -9.79
CA LEU A 75 3.65 -2.17 -9.75
C LEU A 75 3.41 -2.59 -8.29
N THR A 76 2.33 -3.34 -8.07
CA THR A 76 1.93 -3.82 -6.73
C THR A 76 2.56 -5.15 -6.32
N LYS A 77 3.21 -5.84 -7.26
CA LYS A 77 3.96 -7.08 -7.04
C LYS A 77 5.30 -7.07 -7.77
N GLU A 78 6.24 -7.85 -7.25
CA GLU A 78 7.61 -7.96 -7.76
C GLU A 78 7.73 -8.86 -8.99
N PHE A 79 8.75 -8.59 -9.80
CA PHE A 79 9.17 -9.37 -10.96
C PHE A 79 10.61 -9.86 -10.76
N PRO A 80 10.86 -10.80 -9.81
CA PRO A 80 12.18 -11.39 -9.55
C PRO A 80 12.82 -12.03 -10.78
N THR A 81 12.00 -12.54 -11.70
CA THR A 81 12.44 -13.17 -12.95
C THR A 81 11.67 -12.60 -14.13
N ALA A 82 12.23 -12.74 -15.34
CA ALA A 82 11.53 -12.41 -16.58
C ALA A 82 10.16 -13.11 -16.60
N PRO A 83 9.05 -12.35 -16.66
CA PRO A 83 7.74 -12.94 -16.80
C PRO A 83 7.51 -13.49 -18.21
N SER A 84 6.58 -14.43 -18.32
CA SER A 84 6.05 -14.87 -19.62
C SER A 84 4.78 -14.10 -19.96
N VAL A 85 4.41 -14.10 -21.24
CA VAL A 85 3.16 -13.47 -21.71
C VAL A 85 1.98 -14.14 -21.00
N ALA A 86 1.21 -13.34 -20.26
CA ALA A 86 0.01 -13.81 -19.57
C ALA A 86 -1.21 -13.76 -20.50
N TRP A 87 -1.32 -12.68 -21.27
CA TRP A 87 -2.41 -12.46 -22.22
C TRP A 87 -1.98 -11.52 -23.34
N THR A 88 -2.72 -11.56 -24.45
CA THR A 88 -2.54 -10.66 -25.59
C THR A 88 -3.92 -10.25 -26.10
N VAL A 89 -4.10 -8.96 -26.34
CA VAL A 89 -5.28 -8.40 -27.00
C VAL A 89 -4.86 -7.85 -28.35
N ARG A 90 -5.54 -8.25 -29.42
CA ARG A 90 -5.37 -7.72 -30.77
C ARG A 90 -6.51 -6.78 -31.13
N PRO A 91 -6.32 -5.83 -32.07
CA PRO A 91 -7.40 -4.98 -32.54
C PRO A 91 -8.62 -5.79 -33.02
N SER A 92 -8.39 -6.92 -33.70
CA SER A 92 -9.44 -7.81 -34.19
C SER A 92 -10.35 -8.35 -33.08
N ASP A 93 -9.79 -8.59 -31.90
CA ASP A 93 -10.52 -9.17 -30.75
C ASP A 93 -11.55 -8.19 -30.20
N VAL A 94 -11.36 -6.90 -30.49
CA VAL A 94 -12.23 -5.80 -30.09
C VAL A 94 -12.87 -5.11 -31.29
N GLY A 95 -12.94 -5.80 -32.44
CA GLY A 95 -13.62 -5.33 -33.65
C GLY A 95 -12.96 -4.12 -34.33
N GLY A 96 -11.65 -3.92 -34.11
CA GLY A 96 -10.86 -2.86 -34.72
C GLY A 96 -9.72 -3.35 -35.61
N SER A 97 -9.03 -2.42 -36.25
CA SER A 97 -7.90 -2.68 -37.15
C SER A 97 -6.54 -2.33 -36.54
N LYS A 98 -6.49 -1.34 -35.64
CA LYS A 98 -5.28 -0.89 -34.95
C LYS A 98 -5.60 -0.19 -33.63
N PHE A 99 -4.63 -0.18 -32.72
CA PHE A 99 -4.62 0.64 -31.52
C PHE A 99 -3.91 1.97 -31.75
N PHE A 100 -4.35 3.01 -31.05
CA PHE A 100 -3.75 4.34 -31.06
C PHE A 100 -3.92 5.04 -29.70
N SER A 101 -3.15 6.09 -29.44
CA SER A 101 -3.15 6.81 -28.17
C SER A 101 -4.43 7.60 -27.93
N THR A 102 -4.87 7.71 -26.67
CA THR A 102 -5.93 8.64 -26.25
C THR A 102 -5.53 10.11 -26.38
N ASN A 103 -4.23 10.39 -26.40
CA ASN A 103 -3.71 11.73 -26.65
C ASN A 103 -4.12 12.19 -28.06
N VAL A 104 -4.85 13.31 -28.14
CA VAL A 104 -5.48 13.76 -29.39
C VAL A 104 -4.47 13.99 -30.51
N THR A 105 -3.29 14.57 -30.23
CA THR A 105 -2.24 14.74 -31.25
C THR A 105 -1.74 13.39 -31.74
N ASN A 106 -1.42 12.46 -30.83
CA ASN A 106 -0.90 11.14 -31.22
C ASN A 106 -1.95 10.30 -31.97
N ALA A 107 -3.21 10.44 -31.58
CA ALA A 107 -4.35 9.79 -32.23
C ALA A 107 -4.46 10.17 -33.71
N GLN A 108 -4.27 11.46 -34.04
CA GLN A 108 -4.28 11.96 -35.42
C GLN A 108 -3.21 11.30 -36.28
N TYR A 109 -2.06 10.96 -35.69
CA TYR A 109 -0.97 10.26 -36.34
C TYR A 109 -1.03 8.73 -36.17
N ASN A 110 -2.16 8.17 -35.71
CA ASN A 110 -2.36 6.73 -35.51
C ASN A 110 -1.26 6.07 -34.65
N SER A 111 -0.70 6.83 -33.72
CA SER A 111 0.44 6.41 -32.93
C SER A 111 -0.04 5.63 -31.71
N ALA A 112 0.53 4.44 -31.45
CA ALA A 112 0.19 3.66 -30.26
C ALA A 112 0.50 4.41 -28.97
N GLY A 113 -0.33 4.18 -27.96
CA GLY A 113 -0.21 4.74 -26.62
C GLY A 113 -1.45 4.45 -25.79
N ALA A 114 -1.39 4.75 -24.50
CA ALA A 114 -2.52 4.54 -23.60
C ALA A 114 -2.35 5.34 -22.30
N ALA A 115 -3.47 5.57 -21.63
CA ALA A 115 -3.53 6.12 -20.27
C ALA A 115 -3.82 5.00 -19.25
N THR A 116 -3.37 5.18 -18.00
CA THR A 116 -3.63 4.22 -16.91
C THR A 116 -3.80 4.94 -15.57
N ASP A 117 -4.62 4.37 -14.69
CA ASP A 117 -4.69 4.71 -13.27
C ASP A 117 -4.08 3.62 -12.37
N GLY A 118 -3.38 2.66 -12.97
CA GLY A 118 -2.86 1.49 -12.29
C GLY A 118 -3.86 0.33 -12.18
N ARG A 119 -5.10 0.47 -12.66
CA ARG A 119 -6.11 -0.61 -12.68
C ARG A 119 -6.59 -0.94 -14.08
N PHE A 120 -6.69 0.07 -14.94
CA PHE A 120 -7.15 -0.07 -16.31
C PHE A 120 -6.18 0.61 -17.27
N VAL A 121 -5.97 -0.01 -18.43
CA VAL A 121 -5.35 0.60 -19.59
C VAL A 121 -6.46 1.12 -20.49
N LEU A 122 -6.46 2.42 -20.79
CA LEU A 122 -7.36 3.04 -21.76
C LEU A 122 -6.58 3.39 -23.03
N THR A 123 -6.99 2.83 -24.16
CA THR A 123 -6.37 3.10 -25.47
C THR A 123 -7.44 3.29 -26.54
N GLY A 124 -7.08 4.00 -27.61
CA GLY A 124 -7.92 4.17 -28.79
C GLY A 124 -7.90 2.93 -29.68
N VAL A 125 -9.01 2.66 -30.35
CA VAL A 125 -9.15 1.59 -31.35
C VAL A 125 -9.84 2.12 -32.60
N ASP A 126 -9.25 1.86 -33.76
CA ASP A 126 -9.84 2.23 -35.05
C ASP A 126 -10.82 1.14 -35.49
N ARG A 127 -12.10 1.49 -35.61
CA ARG A 127 -13.18 0.59 -36.05
C ARG A 127 -13.74 1.12 -37.37
N ASN A 128 -13.11 0.77 -38.49
CA ASN A 128 -13.55 1.16 -39.83
C ASN A 128 -13.71 2.69 -40.02
N ARG A 129 -12.67 3.47 -39.66
CA ARG A 129 -12.63 4.95 -39.70
C ARG A 129 -13.43 5.65 -38.60
N LEU A 130 -14.11 4.91 -37.73
CA LEU A 130 -14.64 5.44 -36.48
C LEU A 130 -13.62 5.20 -35.36
N SER A 131 -13.19 6.28 -34.72
CA SER A 131 -12.33 6.24 -33.55
C SER A 131 -13.18 6.01 -32.30
N SER A 132 -12.86 4.97 -31.53
CA SER A 132 -13.41 4.80 -30.18
C SER A 132 -12.29 4.41 -29.21
N VAL A 133 -12.63 4.11 -27.97
CA VAL A 133 -11.71 3.65 -26.94
C VAL A 133 -12.05 2.25 -26.45
N VAL A 134 -11.06 1.57 -25.90
CA VAL A 134 -11.19 0.30 -25.19
C VAL A 134 -10.45 0.38 -23.87
N ALA A 135 -11.08 -0.11 -22.82
CA ALA A 135 -10.45 -0.30 -21.52
C ALA A 135 -10.02 -1.76 -21.36
N ILE A 136 -8.88 -2.00 -20.74
CA ILE A 136 -8.31 -3.33 -20.50
C ILE A 136 -7.89 -3.42 -19.03
N ASP A 137 -8.36 -4.44 -18.31
CA ASP A 137 -7.95 -4.68 -16.91
C ASP A 137 -6.61 -5.45 -16.82
N ALA A 138 -6.11 -5.66 -15.60
CA ALA A 138 -4.86 -6.39 -15.36
C ALA A 138 -4.87 -7.86 -15.83
N ASP A 139 -6.05 -8.45 -16.06
CA ASP A 139 -6.24 -9.82 -16.53
C ASP A 139 -6.49 -9.89 -18.05
N GLY A 140 -6.44 -8.74 -18.74
CA GLY A 140 -6.67 -8.65 -20.18
C GLY A 140 -8.15 -8.62 -20.57
N ARG A 141 -9.08 -8.48 -19.61
CA ARG A 141 -10.51 -8.35 -19.94
C ARG A 141 -10.77 -6.97 -20.50
N THR A 142 -11.55 -6.93 -21.58
CA THR A 142 -11.84 -5.69 -22.31
C THR A 142 -13.24 -5.18 -22.04
N SER A 143 -13.39 -3.85 -21.98
CA SER A 143 -14.68 -3.17 -21.95
C SER A 143 -14.66 -2.01 -22.95
N PHE A 144 -15.81 -1.67 -23.52
CA PHE A 144 -15.92 -0.61 -24.52
C PHE A 144 -17.22 0.18 -24.36
N PRO A 145 -17.21 1.49 -24.64
CA PRO A 145 -18.41 2.29 -24.65
C PRO A 145 -19.34 1.89 -25.80
N GLN A 146 -20.63 2.10 -25.60
CA GLN A 146 -21.64 1.96 -26.67
C GLN A 146 -21.51 3.07 -27.73
N LYS A 147 -20.87 4.18 -27.40
CA LYS A 147 -20.66 5.36 -28.26
C LYS A 147 -19.23 5.38 -28.80
N ASN A 148 -19.02 6.03 -29.94
CA ASN A 148 -17.67 6.35 -30.43
C ASN A 148 -17.14 7.58 -29.70
N LEU A 149 -16.17 7.36 -28.82
CA LEU A 149 -15.69 8.38 -27.88
C LEU A 149 -14.21 8.70 -28.09
N ALA A 150 -13.88 9.98 -27.89
CA ALA A 150 -12.51 10.46 -27.71
C ALA A 150 -12.38 10.95 -26.26
N CYS A 151 -11.55 10.28 -25.47
CA CYS A 151 -11.46 10.49 -24.04
C CYS A 151 -10.25 11.32 -23.62
N ALA A 152 -10.27 11.81 -22.38
CA ALA A 152 -9.14 12.46 -21.77
C ALA A 152 -7.93 11.53 -21.73
N ASP A 153 -6.74 12.12 -21.80
CA ASP A 153 -5.46 11.44 -21.71
C ASP A 153 -5.06 11.14 -20.26
N GLN A 154 -6.06 10.94 -19.40
CA GLN A 154 -5.94 10.61 -17.98
C GLN A 154 -7.13 9.74 -17.54
N VAL A 155 -6.81 8.78 -16.69
CA VAL A 155 -7.78 7.91 -16.01
C VAL A 155 -7.56 8.07 -14.52
N VAL A 156 -8.64 8.18 -13.75
CA VAL A 156 -8.56 8.24 -12.29
C VAL A 156 -9.69 7.40 -11.69
N GLY A 157 -9.35 6.43 -10.85
CA GLY A 157 -10.34 5.63 -10.12
C GLY A 157 -11.27 4.81 -11.04
N GLY A 158 -10.76 4.31 -12.16
CA GLY A 158 -11.52 3.53 -13.15
C GLY A 158 -12.48 4.37 -13.99
N ARG A 159 -12.30 5.70 -14.01
CA ARG A 159 -13.16 6.61 -14.76
C ARG A 159 -12.35 7.63 -15.55
N THR A 160 -12.98 8.13 -16.61
CA THR A 160 -12.47 9.25 -17.39
C THR A 160 -13.63 10.06 -17.98
N VAL A 161 -13.31 11.20 -18.59
CA VAL A 161 -14.27 12.00 -19.35
C VAL A 161 -14.00 11.88 -20.84
N CYS A 162 -15.04 11.89 -21.65
CA CYS A 162 -14.95 11.77 -23.09
C CYS A 162 -15.91 12.71 -23.81
N ARG A 163 -15.56 13.05 -25.04
CA ARG A 163 -16.46 13.66 -26.03
C ARG A 163 -16.81 12.65 -27.12
N VAL A 164 -17.80 12.96 -27.93
CA VAL A 164 -18.05 12.18 -29.15
C VAL A 164 -16.86 12.34 -30.09
N ALA A 165 -16.35 11.22 -30.60
CA ALA A 165 -15.22 11.23 -31.53
C ALA A 165 -15.63 11.89 -32.86
N GLN A 166 -14.74 12.73 -33.42
CA GLN A 166 -14.92 13.37 -34.74
C GLN A 166 -16.26 14.13 -34.87
N SER A 167 -16.69 14.81 -33.81
CA SER A 167 -17.94 15.56 -33.75
C SER A 167 -17.75 16.90 -33.04
N ASP A 168 -18.52 17.90 -33.47
CA ASP A 168 -18.64 19.21 -32.81
C ASP A 168 -19.67 19.22 -31.68
N ASP A 169 -20.20 18.04 -31.30
CA ASP A 169 -21.13 17.89 -30.18
C ASP A 169 -20.50 18.43 -28.88
N PRO A 170 -21.10 19.46 -28.23
CA PRO A 170 -20.59 20.02 -26.97
C PRO A 170 -20.82 19.10 -25.77
N THR A 171 -21.43 17.92 -25.97
CA THR A 171 -21.79 16.99 -24.91
C THR A 171 -20.61 16.13 -24.47
N MET A 172 -20.35 16.18 -23.17
CA MET A 172 -19.31 15.42 -22.48
C MET A 172 -19.91 14.27 -21.70
N TYR A 173 -19.24 13.12 -21.70
CA TYR A 173 -19.68 11.89 -21.06
C TYR A 173 -18.64 11.43 -20.06
N MET A 174 -19.06 11.04 -18.86
CA MET A 174 -18.23 10.26 -17.95
C MET A 174 -18.29 8.80 -18.37
N LEU A 175 -17.13 8.15 -18.52
CA LEU A 175 -16.99 6.75 -18.88
C LEU A 175 -16.49 5.96 -17.67
N ASP A 176 -17.21 4.89 -17.31
CA ASP A 176 -16.77 3.86 -16.38
C ASP A 176 -16.02 2.76 -17.13
N LEU A 177 -14.75 2.55 -16.80
CA LEU A 177 -13.85 1.66 -17.54
C LEU A 177 -14.06 0.18 -17.22
N ALA A 178 -14.68 -0.14 -16.10
CA ALA A 178 -14.99 -1.54 -15.77
C ALA A 178 -16.18 -2.04 -16.60
N SER A 179 -17.21 -1.22 -16.72
CA SER A 179 -18.48 -1.60 -17.36
C SER A 179 -18.64 -1.10 -18.80
N GLY A 180 -17.85 -0.09 -19.21
CA GLY A 180 -18.05 0.63 -20.48
C GLY A 180 -19.28 1.55 -20.47
N GLN A 181 -19.96 1.73 -19.34
CA GLN A 181 -21.15 2.59 -19.27
C GLN A 181 -20.79 4.07 -19.28
N THR A 182 -21.62 4.85 -19.96
CA THR A 182 -21.50 6.32 -20.03
C THR A 182 -22.61 7.00 -19.23
N SER A 183 -22.31 8.14 -18.60
CA SER A 183 -23.33 9.03 -18.01
C SER A 183 -24.35 9.52 -19.07
N SER A 184 -25.42 10.19 -18.61
CA SER A 184 -26.42 10.82 -19.50
C SER A 184 -25.84 11.90 -20.43
N GLY A 185 -24.72 12.50 -20.02
CA GLY A 185 -24.00 13.53 -20.78
C GLY A 185 -24.31 14.94 -20.30
N ILE A 186 -23.34 15.84 -20.42
CA ILE A 186 -23.44 17.27 -20.07
C ILE A 186 -22.97 18.10 -21.25
N SER A 187 -23.85 18.94 -21.78
CA SER A 187 -23.51 19.89 -22.83
C SER A 187 -22.89 21.14 -22.21
N VAL A 188 -21.68 21.48 -22.64
CA VAL A 188 -21.05 22.76 -22.29
C VAL A 188 -21.53 23.88 -23.21
N SER A 189 -21.46 25.13 -22.75
CA SER A 189 -21.98 26.29 -23.49
C SER A 189 -21.07 26.77 -24.64
N ASP A 190 -19.82 26.33 -24.67
CA ASP A 190 -18.83 26.75 -25.66
C ASP A 190 -18.70 25.72 -26.78
N ASN A 191 -18.87 26.18 -28.02
CA ASN A 191 -18.77 25.36 -29.23
C ASN A 191 -17.36 25.32 -29.84
N ASN A 192 -16.40 26.10 -29.31
CA ASN A 192 -15.01 26.04 -29.78
C ASN A 192 -14.44 24.65 -29.53
N PHE A 193 -13.61 24.13 -30.44
CA PHE A 193 -12.90 22.89 -30.19
C PHE A 193 -12.14 22.97 -28.85
N GLY A 194 -12.25 21.91 -28.05
CA GLY A 194 -11.66 21.86 -26.73
C GLY A 194 -11.22 20.45 -26.37
N LEU A 195 -10.20 20.39 -25.51
CA LEU A 195 -9.72 19.16 -24.90
C LEU A 195 -10.40 18.94 -23.56
N VAL A 196 -10.33 17.70 -23.09
CA VAL A 196 -10.93 17.30 -21.81
C VAL A 196 -9.87 16.71 -20.89
N ALA A 197 -10.01 16.97 -19.59
CA ALA A 197 -9.14 16.45 -18.53
C ALA A 197 -10.00 15.98 -17.35
N TYR A 198 -9.45 15.08 -16.53
CA TYR A 198 -10.16 14.52 -15.38
C TYR A 198 -9.20 14.27 -14.22
N ASN A 199 -9.56 14.73 -13.03
CA ASN A 199 -8.72 14.59 -11.83
C ASN A 199 -9.29 13.60 -10.79
N GLY A 200 -10.38 12.89 -11.10
CA GLY A 200 -11.05 11.98 -10.18
C GLY A 200 -12.19 12.60 -9.37
N ASP A 201 -12.20 13.92 -9.21
CA ASP A 201 -13.26 14.67 -8.53
C ASP A 201 -14.20 15.34 -9.55
N ALA A 202 -13.62 16.04 -10.52
CA ALA A 202 -14.34 16.75 -11.56
C ALA A 202 -13.69 16.56 -12.94
N ALA A 203 -14.50 16.78 -13.96
CA ALA A 203 -14.06 16.85 -15.35
C ALA A 203 -13.91 18.31 -15.77
N PHE A 204 -12.96 18.52 -16.69
CA PHE A 204 -12.63 19.83 -17.21
C PHE A 204 -12.68 19.80 -18.72
N ARG A 205 -13.19 20.88 -19.29
CA ARG A 205 -13.08 21.18 -20.71
C ARG A 205 -12.30 22.47 -20.88
N THR A 206 -11.26 22.43 -21.68
CA THR A 206 -10.39 23.58 -21.97
C THR A 206 -10.44 23.88 -23.46
N SER A 207 -10.83 25.10 -23.80
CA SER A 207 -10.84 25.61 -25.17
C SER A 207 -10.00 26.88 -25.27
N SER A 208 -10.02 27.52 -26.45
CA SER A 208 -9.27 28.75 -26.72
C SER A 208 -9.85 29.97 -26.00
N SER A 209 -11.05 29.82 -25.43
CA SER A 209 -11.79 30.91 -24.81
C SER A 209 -12.28 30.60 -23.41
N THR A 210 -12.43 29.32 -23.04
CA THR A 210 -13.00 28.95 -21.74
C THR A 210 -12.32 27.75 -21.08
N ILE A 211 -12.31 27.76 -19.75
CA ILE A 211 -12.15 26.56 -18.92
C ILE A 211 -13.49 26.32 -18.25
N THR A 212 -14.00 25.10 -18.36
CA THR A 212 -15.28 24.71 -17.75
C THR A 212 -15.06 23.49 -16.88
N ARG A 213 -15.44 23.57 -15.60
CA ARG A 213 -15.48 22.45 -14.66
C ARG A 213 -16.90 21.91 -14.55
N PHE A 214 -17.04 20.60 -14.60
CA PHE A 214 -18.32 19.92 -14.51
C PHE A 214 -18.19 18.56 -13.80
N SER A 215 -19.29 18.14 -13.17
CA SER A 215 -19.47 16.81 -12.59
C SER A 215 -20.18 15.89 -13.60
N ASP A 216 -20.74 14.77 -13.17
CA ASP A 216 -21.64 13.93 -13.99
C ASP A 216 -23.06 14.50 -14.13
N ARG A 217 -23.43 15.51 -13.30
CA ARG A 217 -24.80 16.04 -13.21
C ARG A 217 -24.96 17.49 -13.61
N ARG A 218 -23.91 18.31 -13.49
CA ARG A 218 -23.99 19.75 -13.75
C ARG A 218 -22.64 20.37 -14.07
N ILE A 219 -22.71 21.51 -14.76
CA ILE A 219 -21.61 22.47 -14.81
C ILE A 219 -21.49 23.13 -13.44
N GLU A 220 -20.26 23.19 -12.92
CA GLU A 220 -19.97 23.79 -11.61
C GLU A 220 -19.50 25.22 -11.76
N TRP A 221 -18.62 25.47 -12.73
CA TRP A 221 -18.25 26.81 -13.16
C TRP A 221 -17.71 26.81 -14.58
N SER A 222 -17.75 27.98 -15.21
CA SER A 222 -17.07 28.28 -16.47
C SER A 222 -16.36 29.63 -16.33
N ARG A 223 -15.13 29.72 -16.85
CA ARG A 223 -14.28 30.90 -16.78
C ARG A 223 -13.75 31.25 -18.16
N PRO A 224 -13.85 32.53 -18.58
CA PRO A 224 -13.15 32.97 -19.78
C PRO A 224 -11.64 32.91 -19.54
N VAL A 225 -10.90 32.53 -20.57
CA VAL A 225 -9.44 32.60 -20.59
C VAL A 225 -9.04 33.67 -21.59
N SER A 226 -8.23 34.63 -21.14
CA SER A 226 -7.53 35.55 -22.04
C SER A 226 -6.13 34.98 -22.28
N MET A 227 -5.80 34.73 -23.53
CA MET A 227 -4.51 34.20 -23.93
C MET A 227 -3.66 35.34 -24.48
N ASP A 228 -2.54 35.61 -23.84
CA ASP A 228 -1.56 36.60 -24.35
C ASP A 228 -0.96 36.05 -25.65
N GLU A 229 -1.19 36.79 -26.76
CA GLU A 229 -0.72 36.55 -28.14
C GLU A 229 -0.24 35.13 -28.50
N SER A 230 -1.09 34.37 -29.20
CA SER A 230 -0.73 33.03 -29.67
C SER A 230 0.05 33.08 -31.00
N PRO A 231 1.23 32.44 -31.12
CA PRO A 231 1.96 32.30 -32.38
C PRO A 231 1.27 31.41 -33.44
N GLY A 232 0.04 30.95 -33.20
CA GLY A 232 -0.67 29.98 -34.04
C GLY A 232 -0.28 28.53 -33.73
N GLY A 233 -1.26 27.61 -33.78
CA GLY A 233 -1.03 26.17 -33.55
C GLY A 233 -2.25 25.43 -33.00
N ASP A 234 -2.17 24.10 -32.96
CA ASP A 234 -3.26 23.22 -32.55
C ASP A 234 -3.30 22.96 -31.04
N PHE A 235 -4.43 22.41 -30.57
CA PHE A 235 -4.53 21.81 -29.23
C PHE A 235 -3.72 20.52 -29.16
N HIS A 236 -2.92 20.36 -28.12
CA HIS A 236 -2.10 19.16 -27.95
C HIS A 236 -2.52 18.25 -26.81
N GLN A 237 -2.73 18.81 -25.62
CA GLN A 237 -3.04 18.03 -24.43
C GLN A 237 -3.79 18.88 -23.41
N ALA A 238 -4.68 18.24 -22.65
CA ALA A 238 -5.22 18.78 -21.41
C ALA A 238 -5.06 17.72 -20.33
N LEU A 239 -4.59 18.15 -19.16
CA LEU A 239 -4.35 17.34 -17.97
C LEU A 239 -4.93 18.06 -16.76
N ALA A 240 -5.24 17.31 -15.71
CA ALA A 240 -5.63 17.84 -14.43
C ALA A 240 -4.91 17.07 -13.33
N THR A 241 -4.37 17.81 -12.37
CA THR A 241 -4.00 17.28 -11.06
C THR A 241 -5.20 17.48 -10.13
N ARG A 242 -5.07 17.07 -8.87
CA ARG A 242 -6.11 17.31 -7.88
C ARG A 242 -6.52 18.79 -7.81
N ASP A 243 -5.54 19.69 -7.91
CA ASP A 243 -5.73 21.11 -7.62
C ASP A 243 -5.44 22.04 -8.82
N LEU A 244 -4.88 21.52 -9.91
CA LEU A 244 -4.49 22.30 -11.10
C LEU A 244 -5.07 21.71 -12.39
N VAL A 245 -5.38 22.56 -13.35
CA VAL A 245 -5.75 22.20 -14.72
C VAL A 245 -4.68 22.76 -15.66
N ILE A 246 -4.14 21.90 -16.51
CA ILE A 246 -3.10 22.22 -17.47
C ILE A 246 -3.65 21.98 -18.86
N PHE A 247 -3.45 22.91 -19.77
CA PHE A 247 -3.82 22.71 -21.17
C PHE A 247 -2.86 23.42 -22.08
N TYR A 248 -2.64 22.82 -23.25
CA TYR A 248 -1.76 23.34 -24.27
C TYR A 248 -2.57 23.82 -25.47
N TYR A 249 -2.34 25.07 -25.83
CA TYR A 249 -2.97 25.70 -26.98
C TYR A 249 -2.02 26.68 -27.64
N GLY A 250 -1.96 26.64 -28.97
CA GLY A 250 -1.36 27.72 -29.76
C GLY A 250 0.11 27.99 -29.43
N GLY A 251 0.90 26.94 -29.14
CA GLY A 251 2.33 27.07 -28.83
C GLY A 251 2.65 27.28 -27.34
N ALA A 252 1.64 27.45 -26.48
CA ALA A 252 1.82 27.71 -25.07
C ALA A 252 1.08 26.70 -24.18
N SER A 253 1.62 26.47 -22.99
CA SER A 253 0.95 25.80 -21.89
C SER A 253 0.36 26.81 -20.91
N TYR A 254 -0.83 26.51 -20.42
CA TYR A 254 -1.57 27.31 -19.47
C TYR A 254 -1.85 26.46 -18.25
N VAL A 255 -1.66 27.03 -17.06
CA VAL A 255 -1.91 26.37 -15.78
C VAL A 255 -2.89 27.22 -15.00
N ALA A 256 -4.03 26.64 -14.65
CA ALA A 256 -5.09 27.28 -13.89
C ALA A 256 -5.43 26.47 -12.63
N SER A 257 -6.02 27.11 -11.64
CA SER A 257 -6.58 26.40 -10.49
C SER A 257 -7.77 25.54 -10.91
N ALA A 258 -7.80 24.28 -10.47
CA ALA A 258 -8.94 23.39 -10.66
C ALA A 258 -10.15 23.79 -9.81
N HIS A 259 -9.96 24.63 -8.79
CA HIS A 259 -11.01 25.03 -7.85
C HIS A 259 -11.89 26.13 -8.41
N ASP A 260 -11.30 27.17 -8.98
CA ASP A 260 -12.01 28.38 -9.42
C ASP A 260 -11.74 28.80 -10.88
N GLY A 261 -10.86 28.08 -11.58
CA GLY A 261 -10.48 28.32 -12.97
C GLY A 261 -9.57 29.53 -13.17
N LYS A 262 -9.03 30.12 -12.10
CA LYS A 262 -8.10 31.25 -12.19
C LYS A 262 -6.81 30.82 -12.87
N LEU A 263 -6.44 31.50 -13.96
CA LEU A 263 -5.16 31.30 -14.63
C LEU A 263 -4.02 31.75 -13.68
N LEU A 264 -3.08 30.84 -13.43
CA LEU A 264 -1.95 31.05 -12.52
C LEU A 264 -0.66 31.35 -13.30
N HIS A 265 -0.47 30.70 -14.44
CA HIS A 265 0.73 30.84 -15.25
C HIS A 265 0.51 30.45 -16.71
N SER A 266 1.34 31.00 -17.60
CA SER A 266 1.44 30.61 -19.01
C SER A 266 2.91 30.55 -19.45
N ALA A 267 3.28 29.50 -20.16
CA ALA A 267 4.65 29.23 -20.59
C ALA A 267 4.71 28.75 -22.04
N LEU A 268 5.84 28.96 -22.71
CA LEU A 268 6.06 28.49 -24.10
C LEU A 268 6.60 27.05 -24.17
N ASP A 269 6.59 26.33 -23.05
CA ASP A 269 7.16 24.99 -22.94
C ASP A 269 6.16 23.99 -22.37
N ARG A 270 6.46 22.69 -22.54
CA ARG A 270 5.63 21.60 -22.03
C ARG A 270 5.83 21.44 -20.52
N PRO A 271 4.75 21.54 -19.73
CA PRO A 271 4.83 21.31 -18.30
C PRO A 271 5.05 19.83 -18.00
N THR A 272 5.79 19.56 -16.94
CA THR A 272 5.93 18.24 -16.32
C THR A 272 5.20 18.24 -14.98
N ILE A 273 4.49 17.16 -14.67
CA ILE A 273 3.77 17.00 -13.40
C ILE A 273 4.64 16.16 -12.46
N ALA A 274 4.89 16.67 -11.26
CA ALA A 274 5.56 15.93 -10.20
C ALA A 274 4.61 15.00 -9.44
N PRO A 275 5.13 13.98 -8.74
CA PRO A 275 4.31 13.06 -7.94
C PRO A 275 3.45 13.74 -6.86
N ASP A 276 3.84 14.92 -6.38
CA ASP A 276 3.06 15.73 -5.43
C ASP A 276 1.92 16.54 -6.10
N GLY A 277 1.80 16.49 -7.43
CA GLY A 277 0.85 17.25 -8.22
C GLY A 277 1.31 18.66 -8.57
N SER A 278 2.55 19.04 -8.25
CA SER A 278 3.16 20.29 -8.71
C SER A 278 3.38 20.26 -10.22
N VAL A 279 3.25 21.42 -10.86
CA VAL A 279 3.51 21.61 -12.28
C VAL A 279 4.82 22.37 -12.45
N ILE A 280 5.78 21.77 -13.15
CA ILE A 280 7.07 22.37 -13.47
C ILE A 280 7.09 22.74 -14.94
N THR A 281 7.42 23.98 -15.26
CA THR A 281 7.56 24.49 -16.64
C THR A 281 8.71 25.48 -16.74
N ARG A 282 9.10 25.89 -17.95
CA ARG A 282 10.09 26.98 -18.15
C ARG A 282 9.39 28.34 -18.20
N ALA A 283 10.04 29.37 -17.67
CA ALA A 283 9.57 30.74 -17.86
C ALA A 283 9.68 31.15 -19.34
N SER A 284 8.72 31.95 -19.81
CA SER A 284 8.57 32.34 -21.21
C SER A 284 9.60 33.37 -21.70
N HIS A 285 10.27 34.10 -20.81
CA HIS A 285 11.23 35.17 -21.14
C HIS A 285 12.58 35.07 -20.43
N ASP A 286 12.64 34.39 -19.28
CA ASP A 286 13.86 34.07 -18.56
C ASP A 286 14.12 32.57 -18.64
N ARG A 287 15.38 32.14 -18.77
CA ARG A 287 15.75 30.71 -18.78
C ARG A 287 15.43 29.97 -17.46
N GLY A 288 14.76 30.60 -16.51
CA GLY A 288 14.43 30.07 -15.19
C GLY A 288 13.36 28.98 -15.24
N THR A 289 13.40 28.10 -14.25
CA THR A 289 12.39 27.06 -14.04
C THR A 289 11.27 27.63 -13.18
N VAL A 290 10.01 27.33 -13.49
CA VAL A 290 8.84 27.74 -12.71
C VAL A 290 8.20 26.50 -12.12
N VAL A 291 7.95 26.53 -10.81
CA VAL A 291 7.27 25.47 -10.05
C VAL A 291 5.96 26.04 -9.52
N ILE A 292 4.85 25.46 -9.95
CA ILE A 292 3.50 25.82 -9.53
C ILE A 292 3.00 24.69 -8.65
N ARG A 293 2.80 24.97 -7.36
CA ARG A 293 2.39 23.96 -6.38
C ARG A 293 0.87 23.74 -6.40
N PRO A 294 0.38 22.63 -5.83
CA PRO A 294 -1.06 22.37 -5.73
C PRO A 294 -1.86 23.48 -5.03
N ASP A 295 -1.25 24.21 -4.10
CA ASP A 295 -1.86 25.37 -3.43
C ASP A 295 -1.96 26.63 -4.32
N GLY A 296 -1.47 26.56 -5.56
CA GLY A 296 -1.42 27.64 -6.53
C GLY A 296 -0.24 28.60 -6.34
N SER A 297 0.64 28.35 -5.37
CA SER A 297 1.86 29.16 -5.21
C SER A 297 2.82 28.92 -6.37
N VAL A 298 3.38 30.02 -6.89
CA VAL A 298 4.33 30.01 -8.01
C VAL A 298 5.70 30.40 -7.48
N ARG A 299 6.71 29.56 -7.73
CA ARG A 299 8.10 29.82 -7.36
C ARG A 299 9.00 29.70 -8.59
N THR A 300 9.91 30.65 -8.74
CA THR A 300 11.00 30.54 -9.71
C THR A 300 12.17 29.79 -9.07
N ALA A 301 12.74 28.86 -9.82
CA ALA A 301 13.94 28.10 -9.50
C ALA A 301 15.03 28.39 -10.55
N PRO A 302 16.29 28.02 -10.29
CA PRO A 302 17.40 28.26 -11.21
C PRO A 302 17.14 27.74 -12.64
N SER A 303 17.87 28.30 -13.60
CA SER A 303 17.84 27.84 -14.99
C SER A 303 18.60 26.52 -15.15
N GLY A 304 18.09 25.62 -15.98
CA GLY A 304 18.74 24.35 -16.27
C GLY A 304 17.82 23.33 -16.94
N VAL A 305 18.38 22.18 -17.29
CA VAL A 305 17.61 21.01 -17.73
C VAL A 305 16.87 20.44 -16.52
N ILE A 306 15.56 20.26 -16.64
CA ILE A 306 14.69 19.86 -15.54
C ILE A 306 14.57 18.34 -15.53
N GLY A 307 14.69 17.74 -14.35
CA GLY A 307 14.37 16.33 -14.08
C GLY A 307 13.38 16.23 -12.92
N VAL A 308 12.26 15.58 -13.18
CA VAL A 308 11.20 15.32 -12.19
C VAL A 308 11.14 13.81 -11.96
N PRO A 309 11.05 13.35 -10.69
CA PRO A 309 10.91 11.93 -10.40
C PRO A 309 9.66 11.33 -11.05
N ALA A 310 9.83 10.26 -11.83
CA ALA A 310 8.70 9.47 -12.33
C ALA A 310 8.04 8.68 -11.19
N LEU A 311 8.85 8.14 -10.27
CA LEU A 311 8.42 7.52 -9.03
C LEU A 311 9.20 8.11 -7.86
N ALA A 312 8.49 8.51 -6.80
CA ALA A 312 9.10 9.01 -5.58
C ALA A 312 8.55 8.24 -4.38
N ALA A 313 9.44 7.79 -3.50
CA ALA A 313 9.03 7.31 -2.19
C ALA A 313 8.37 8.44 -1.40
N ARG A 314 7.52 8.06 -0.42
CA ARG A 314 6.82 9.02 0.42
C ARG A 314 7.80 9.97 1.11
N GLY A 315 7.55 11.28 1.00
CA GLY A 315 8.41 12.36 1.49
C GLY A 315 9.43 12.89 0.47
N TYR A 316 9.50 12.32 -0.74
CA TYR A 316 10.42 12.73 -1.81
C TYR A 316 9.70 13.24 -3.06
N GLU A 317 8.38 13.43 -3.00
CA GLU A 317 7.53 13.75 -4.15
C GLU A 317 7.79 15.14 -4.74
N SER A 318 8.26 16.08 -3.92
CA SER A 318 8.56 17.46 -4.33
C SER A 318 10.03 17.70 -4.70
N VAL A 319 10.84 16.62 -4.78
CA VAL A 319 12.26 16.71 -5.16
C VAL A 319 12.40 17.07 -6.63
N LEU A 320 13.40 17.91 -6.95
CA LEU A 320 13.67 18.34 -8.32
C LEU A 320 15.15 18.21 -8.66
N PHE A 321 15.41 17.93 -9.94
CA PHE A 321 16.74 18.04 -10.52
C PHE A 321 16.76 19.20 -11.50
N ILE A 322 17.74 20.10 -11.36
CA ILE A 322 17.92 21.22 -12.29
C ILE A 322 19.39 21.31 -12.66
N GLY A 323 19.73 21.07 -13.92
CA GLY A 323 21.12 21.09 -14.39
C GLY A 323 22.04 20.12 -13.65
N GLY A 324 21.51 18.93 -13.30
CA GLY A 324 22.22 17.91 -12.52
C GLY A 324 22.28 18.16 -11.01
N GLN A 325 21.81 19.31 -10.53
CA GLN A 325 21.73 19.60 -9.09
C GLN A 325 20.44 19.03 -8.50
N TYR A 326 20.56 18.26 -7.42
CA TYR A 326 19.44 17.80 -6.59
C TYR A 326 18.96 18.93 -5.68
N PHE A 327 17.66 19.18 -5.68
CA PHE A 327 16.96 20.10 -4.78
C PHE A 327 15.98 19.31 -3.90
N ASP A 328 16.07 19.54 -2.59
CA ASP A 328 15.14 18.94 -1.63
C ASP A 328 13.72 19.56 -1.72
N ALA A 329 12.77 19.01 -0.96
CA ALA A 329 11.38 19.50 -0.95
C ALA A 329 11.23 20.97 -0.49
N ALA A 330 12.19 21.49 0.29
CA ALA A 330 12.21 22.90 0.68
C ALA A 330 12.75 23.80 -0.44
N GLY A 331 13.39 23.21 -1.45
CA GLY A 331 14.01 23.88 -2.59
C GLY A 331 15.49 24.23 -2.34
N ASN A 332 16.13 23.61 -1.35
CA ASN A 332 17.56 23.82 -1.10
C ASN A 332 18.38 22.87 -1.97
N ALA A 333 19.50 23.38 -2.50
CA ALA A 333 20.47 22.57 -3.21
C ALA A 333 21.19 21.62 -2.23
N ALA A 334 21.05 20.30 -2.43
CA ALA A 334 21.68 19.30 -1.56
C ALA A 334 23.03 18.80 -2.11
N TRP A 335 23.04 18.24 -3.33
CA TRP A 335 24.22 17.70 -3.99
C TRP A 335 24.08 17.74 -5.52
N LYS A 336 25.21 17.68 -6.24
CA LYS A 336 25.23 17.73 -7.71
C LYS A 336 25.71 16.40 -8.28
N ALA A 337 24.96 15.84 -9.23
CA ALA A 337 25.40 14.70 -10.02
C ALA A 337 26.59 15.13 -10.90
N GLY A 338 27.67 14.34 -10.93
CA GLY A 338 28.90 14.70 -11.66
C GLY A 338 28.67 14.93 -13.16
N ASP A 339 29.55 15.69 -13.81
CA ASP A 339 29.35 16.21 -15.18
C ASP A 339 29.14 15.14 -16.28
N ALA A 340 29.53 13.88 -16.04
CA ALA A 340 29.34 12.76 -16.97
C ALA A 340 27.91 12.17 -16.98
N THR A 341 26.98 12.70 -16.16
CA THR A 341 25.67 12.08 -15.92
C THR A 341 24.47 12.91 -16.37
N VAL A 342 24.70 14.08 -16.94
CA VAL A 342 23.63 15.02 -17.29
C VAL A 342 23.47 15.09 -18.80
N ASN A 343 22.39 14.47 -19.28
CA ASN A 343 21.97 14.52 -20.67
C ASN A 343 21.79 15.98 -21.12
N ASN A 344 22.41 16.39 -22.25
CA ASN A 344 22.30 17.77 -22.75
C ASN A 344 20.94 18.09 -23.40
N THR A 345 20.04 17.10 -23.44
CA THR A 345 18.73 17.18 -24.07
C THR A 345 17.69 17.84 -23.15
N SER A 346 16.50 18.12 -23.69
CA SER A 346 15.49 19.02 -23.12
C SER A 346 14.97 18.68 -21.70
N ALA A 347 15.21 17.46 -21.17
CA ALA A 347 14.87 17.03 -19.81
C ALA A 347 15.84 15.95 -19.29
N THR A 348 16.04 15.87 -17.97
CA THR A 348 16.84 14.82 -17.32
C THR A 348 15.92 13.72 -16.81
N PRO A 349 15.99 12.47 -17.32
CA PRO A 349 15.19 11.38 -16.79
C PRO A 349 15.56 11.11 -15.33
N VAL A 350 14.57 11.14 -14.44
CA VAL A 350 14.73 10.73 -13.03
C VAL A 350 13.74 9.61 -12.76
N PRO A 351 14.06 8.35 -13.11
CA PRO A 351 13.11 7.26 -13.00
C PRO A 351 12.60 7.03 -11.58
N MET A 352 13.45 7.24 -10.58
CA MET A 352 13.13 6.90 -9.20
C MET A 352 13.91 7.72 -8.18
N VAL A 353 13.22 8.20 -7.14
CA VAL A 353 13.82 8.74 -5.92
C VAL A 353 13.30 7.94 -4.71
N SER A 354 14.21 7.49 -3.86
CA SER A 354 13.90 6.79 -2.60
C SER A 354 14.78 7.33 -1.48
N PRO A 355 14.58 6.94 -0.20
CA PRO A 355 15.47 7.38 0.87
C PRO A 355 16.92 6.88 0.74
N ARG A 356 17.16 5.85 -0.09
CA ARG A 356 18.46 5.17 -0.21
C ARG A 356 19.16 5.46 -1.52
N ILE A 357 18.40 5.43 -2.61
CA ILE A 357 18.94 5.55 -3.96
C ILE A 357 18.08 6.50 -4.79
N THR A 358 18.75 7.40 -5.51
CA THR A 358 18.19 8.21 -6.57
C THR A 358 18.76 7.72 -7.89
N VAL A 359 17.89 7.29 -8.79
CA VAL A 359 18.29 6.84 -10.13
C VAL A 359 18.10 8.00 -11.11
N VAL A 360 19.13 8.28 -11.88
CA VAL A 360 19.16 9.36 -12.89
C VAL A 360 19.60 8.76 -14.23
N GLY A 361 18.96 9.18 -15.32
CA GLY A 361 19.35 8.82 -16.68
C GLY A 361 20.61 9.57 -17.10
N THR A 362 21.54 8.85 -17.73
CA THR A 362 22.80 9.38 -18.27
C THR A 362 22.79 9.30 -19.81
N ASP A 363 23.86 9.74 -20.46
CA ASP A 363 24.01 9.60 -21.92
C ASP A 363 24.13 8.13 -22.37
N THR A 364 24.64 7.25 -21.50
CA THR A 364 24.86 5.83 -21.81
C THR A 364 23.85 4.90 -21.16
N GLY A 365 23.00 5.38 -20.25
CA GLY A 365 21.99 4.56 -19.58
C GLY A 365 21.51 5.18 -18.27
N PHE A 366 21.92 4.61 -17.13
CA PHE A 366 21.50 5.05 -15.80
C PHE A 366 22.66 5.11 -14.81
N ALA A 367 22.54 6.00 -13.82
CA ALA A 367 23.40 6.02 -12.65
C ALA A 367 22.55 6.06 -11.38
N GLY A 368 22.99 5.33 -10.36
CA GLY A 368 22.39 5.34 -9.03
C GLY A 368 23.26 6.14 -8.07
N PHE A 369 22.65 7.05 -7.34
CA PHE A 369 23.29 7.89 -6.34
C PHE A 369 22.70 7.64 -4.97
N ASP A 370 23.52 7.66 -3.93
CA ASP A 370 23.01 7.77 -2.56
C ASP A 370 22.19 9.05 -2.43
N THR A 371 20.93 8.94 -2.04
CA THR A 371 20.02 10.09 -2.04
C THR A 371 20.42 11.15 -1.01
N THR A 372 21.11 10.75 0.07
CA THR A 372 21.51 11.68 1.12
C THR A 372 22.84 12.35 0.78
N THR A 373 23.84 11.57 0.36
CA THR A 373 25.20 12.10 0.17
C THR A 373 25.49 12.54 -1.27
N GLY A 374 24.71 12.09 -2.25
CA GLY A 374 25.00 12.27 -3.67
C GLY A 374 26.16 11.41 -4.19
N GLU A 375 26.67 10.47 -3.39
CA GLU A 375 27.73 9.55 -3.81
C GLU A 375 27.22 8.58 -4.88
N MET A 376 27.90 8.50 -6.03
CA MET A 376 27.57 7.55 -7.08
C MET A 376 27.83 6.12 -6.59
N ARG A 377 26.79 5.28 -6.60
CA ARG A 377 26.84 3.87 -6.17
C ARG A 377 27.11 2.92 -7.31
N TRP A 378 26.54 3.18 -8.49
CA TRP A 378 26.66 2.34 -9.67
C TRP A 378 26.32 3.11 -10.95
N THR A 379 26.78 2.59 -12.08
CA THR A 379 26.38 2.99 -13.44
C THR A 379 25.93 1.77 -14.22
N ASN A 380 25.12 2.00 -15.25
CA ASN A 380 24.63 0.98 -16.16
C ASN A 380 24.50 1.56 -17.57
N ASP A 381 24.94 0.81 -18.58
CA ASP A 381 24.97 1.25 -19.97
C ASP A 381 23.77 0.73 -20.81
N SER A 382 22.68 0.33 -20.15
CA SER A 382 21.44 -0.03 -20.84
C SER A 382 20.71 1.25 -21.23
N VAL A 383 20.87 1.66 -22.49
CA VAL A 383 20.24 2.87 -23.02
C VAL A 383 18.72 2.70 -23.06
N PRO A 384 17.94 3.49 -22.30
CA PRO A 384 16.49 3.45 -22.39
C PRO A 384 16.03 4.01 -23.74
N THR A 385 15.04 3.37 -24.35
CA THR A 385 14.32 3.91 -25.51
C THR A 385 13.01 4.53 -25.07
N GLY A 386 12.72 5.71 -25.61
CA GLY A 386 11.43 6.36 -25.38
C GLY A 386 10.28 5.57 -26.01
N VAL A 387 9.08 5.78 -25.46
CA VAL A 387 7.84 5.19 -25.96
C VAL A 387 7.01 6.19 -26.77
N GLY A 388 6.15 5.67 -27.64
CA GLY A 388 5.25 6.46 -28.46
C GLY A 388 5.97 7.33 -29.49
N SER A 389 5.23 8.23 -30.14
CA SER A 389 5.76 9.00 -31.29
C SER A 389 6.71 10.13 -30.93
N TRP A 390 6.77 10.50 -29.65
CA TRP A 390 7.63 11.58 -29.16
C TRP A 390 8.79 11.08 -28.29
N ASN A 391 9.06 9.76 -28.29
CA ASN A 391 10.11 9.13 -27.47
C ASN A 391 10.04 9.56 -26.00
N GLN A 392 8.86 9.50 -25.39
CA GLN A 392 8.70 9.85 -23.98
C GLN A 392 9.42 8.84 -23.11
N SER A 393 10.10 9.30 -22.05
CA SER A 393 10.71 8.39 -21.09
C SER A 393 9.62 7.57 -20.39
N SER A 394 9.78 6.25 -20.36
CA SER A 394 8.84 5.35 -19.68
C SER A 394 9.61 4.31 -18.91
N THR A 395 9.53 4.42 -17.59
CA THR A 395 10.17 3.52 -16.65
C THR A 395 9.15 3.15 -15.57
N LEU A 396 9.02 1.86 -15.30
CA LEU A 396 8.25 1.34 -14.18
C LEU A 396 9.20 0.90 -13.08
N SER A 397 8.64 0.72 -11.89
CA SER A 397 9.32 -0.04 -10.85
C SER A 397 8.33 -0.97 -10.15
N ASP A 398 8.85 -2.06 -9.63
CA ASP A 398 8.19 -2.94 -8.65
C ASP A 398 8.77 -2.75 -7.23
N GLY A 399 9.46 -1.64 -7.02
CA GLY A 399 10.18 -1.32 -5.78
C GLY A 399 11.63 -1.78 -5.80
N ARG A 400 11.92 -2.91 -6.47
CA ARG A 400 13.27 -3.50 -6.53
C ARG A 400 13.97 -3.23 -7.85
N TYR A 401 13.28 -3.45 -8.95
CA TYR A 401 13.77 -3.27 -10.30
C TYR A 401 13.22 -2.00 -10.91
N LEU A 402 14.04 -1.39 -11.75
CA LEU A 402 13.58 -0.45 -12.77
C LEU A 402 13.33 -1.24 -14.05
N ILE A 403 12.10 -1.19 -14.57
CA ILE A 403 11.68 -1.91 -15.77
C ILE A 403 11.44 -0.88 -16.87
N PHE A 404 12.12 -1.01 -18.00
CA PHE A 404 12.06 0.00 -19.06
C PHE A 404 12.33 -0.60 -20.44
N PRO A 405 11.87 0.06 -21.52
CA PRO A 405 12.22 -0.30 -22.88
C PRO A 405 13.68 0.04 -23.16
N SER A 406 14.42 -0.88 -23.78
CA SER A 406 15.76 -0.62 -24.31
C SER A 406 15.87 -1.24 -25.70
N ALA A 407 16.10 -0.39 -26.70
CA ALA A 407 15.90 -0.74 -28.10
C ALA A 407 14.48 -1.28 -28.36
N ARG A 408 14.36 -2.57 -28.66
CA ARG A 408 13.08 -3.30 -28.86
C ARG A 408 12.73 -4.19 -27.68
N ASP A 409 13.59 -4.29 -26.67
CA ASP A 409 13.46 -5.23 -25.57
C ASP A 409 12.89 -4.52 -24.33
N ILE A 410 12.39 -5.29 -23.39
CA ILE A 410 12.16 -4.81 -22.02
C ILE A 410 13.31 -5.30 -21.15
N VAL A 411 13.90 -4.38 -20.39
CA VAL A 411 15.03 -4.66 -19.49
C VAL A 411 14.61 -4.34 -18.07
N ALA A 412 14.96 -5.22 -17.14
CA ALA A 412 14.88 -4.95 -15.71
C ALA A 412 16.25 -4.77 -15.11
N LEU A 413 16.43 -3.67 -14.38
CA LEU A 413 17.66 -3.24 -13.75
C LEU A 413 17.49 -3.23 -12.24
N ASP A 414 18.36 -3.93 -11.52
CA ASP A 414 18.36 -3.92 -10.05
C ASP A 414 18.75 -2.53 -9.53
N THR A 415 17.83 -1.86 -8.84
CA THR A 415 18.02 -0.47 -8.40
C THR A 415 19.10 -0.33 -7.32
N THR A 416 19.45 -1.41 -6.62
CA THR A 416 20.50 -1.39 -5.60
C THR A 416 21.88 -1.54 -6.22
N THR A 417 22.01 -2.35 -7.28
CA THR A 417 23.32 -2.75 -7.83
C THR A 417 23.62 -2.19 -9.22
N GLY A 418 22.61 -1.66 -9.93
CA GLY A 418 22.76 -1.22 -11.33
C GLY A 418 22.99 -2.36 -12.31
N LYS A 419 22.72 -3.61 -11.93
CA LYS A 419 22.90 -4.77 -12.82
C LYS A 419 21.60 -5.16 -13.49
N THR A 420 21.67 -5.51 -14.78
CA THR A 420 20.54 -6.10 -15.49
C THR A 420 20.17 -7.43 -14.85
N ALA A 421 18.94 -7.53 -14.36
CA ALA A 421 18.41 -8.74 -13.74
C ALA A 421 17.84 -9.70 -14.78
N TRP A 422 17.07 -9.17 -15.73
CA TRP A 422 16.47 -9.95 -16.81
C TRP A 422 16.10 -9.08 -18.01
N ARG A 423 15.77 -9.73 -19.13
CA ARG A 423 15.37 -9.10 -20.39
C ARG A 423 14.27 -9.91 -21.08
N ILE A 424 13.32 -9.21 -21.70
CA ILE A 424 12.31 -9.80 -22.61
C ILE A 424 12.59 -9.29 -24.02
N PRO A 425 13.02 -10.16 -24.95
CA PRO A 425 13.35 -9.73 -26.30
C PRO A 425 12.08 -9.46 -27.12
N SER A 426 12.02 -8.28 -27.76
CA SER A 426 11.03 -7.92 -28.79
C SER A 426 9.58 -8.38 -28.50
N PRO A 427 8.96 -7.90 -27.40
CA PRO A 427 7.66 -8.40 -26.94
C PRO A 427 6.49 -8.14 -27.92
N LEU A 428 6.66 -7.18 -28.83
CA LEU A 428 5.68 -6.86 -29.89
C LEU A 428 6.08 -7.43 -31.26
N GLY A 429 7.26 -8.04 -31.37
CA GLY A 429 7.89 -8.41 -32.65
C GLY A 429 9.00 -7.44 -33.06
N SER A 430 9.72 -7.76 -34.14
CA SER A 430 10.93 -7.03 -34.58
C SER A 430 10.64 -5.63 -35.13
N ASP A 431 9.46 -5.42 -35.71
CA ASP A 431 9.17 -4.23 -36.51
C ASP A 431 8.40 -3.17 -35.70
N GLU A 432 7.68 -3.59 -34.67
CA GLU A 432 6.73 -2.78 -33.91
C GLU A 432 7.39 -1.99 -32.77
N ARG A 433 7.10 -0.68 -32.69
CA ARG A 433 7.60 0.19 -31.62
C ARG A 433 6.69 0.09 -30.39
N ILE A 434 7.29 0.21 -29.20
CA ILE A 434 6.53 0.27 -27.96
C ILE A 434 5.85 1.64 -27.86
N GLY A 435 4.52 1.66 -27.93
CA GLY A 435 3.70 2.86 -27.80
C GLY A 435 3.52 3.31 -26.34
N ALA A 436 3.39 2.37 -25.41
CA ALA A 436 3.39 2.63 -23.97
C ALA A 436 3.88 1.41 -23.18
N LEU A 437 4.46 1.67 -22.00
CA LEU A 437 4.77 0.69 -20.97
C LEU A 437 4.11 1.16 -19.67
N LEU A 438 3.19 0.36 -19.12
CA LEU A 438 2.27 0.78 -18.06
C LEU A 438 2.23 -0.24 -16.91
N ALA A 439 2.23 0.25 -15.67
CA ALA A 439 1.91 -0.57 -14.49
C ALA A 439 0.40 -0.68 -14.33
N VAL A 440 -0.10 -1.90 -14.10
CA VAL A 440 -1.53 -2.22 -13.95
C VAL A 440 -1.68 -3.28 -12.87
N GLY A 441 -1.73 -2.84 -11.61
CA GLY A 441 -1.85 -3.71 -10.46
C GLY A 441 -0.64 -4.65 -10.35
N ASP A 442 -0.87 -5.95 -10.50
CA ASP A 442 0.17 -6.98 -10.48
C ASP A 442 0.65 -7.40 -11.88
N ALA A 443 0.32 -6.61 -12.90
CA ALA A 443 0.80 -6.77 -14.26
C ALA A 443 1.51 -5.51 -14.73
N PHE A 444 2.48 -5.66 -15.64
CA PHE A 444 2.81 -4.56 -16.56
C PHE A 444 2.29 -4.87 -17.95
N VAL A 445 1.93 -3.83 -18.68
CA VAL A 445 1.32 -3.90 -20.01
C VAL A 445 2.14 -3.11 -21.00
N ILE A 446 2.37 -3.72 -22.16
CA ILE A 446 3.06 -3.11 -23.30
C ILE A 446 2.03 -2.89 -24.40
N VAL A 447 1.92 -1.65 -24.88
CA VAL A 447 0.94 -1.24 -25.89
C VAL A 447 1.65 -1.00 -27.21
N GLY A 448 1.26 -1.75 -28.23
CA GLY A 448 1.63 -1.54 -29.63
C GLY A 448 0.43 -1.07 -30.47
N THR A 449 0.62 -0.91 -31.78
CA THR A 449 -0.46 -0.66 -32.75
C THR A 449 -1.23 -1.94 -33.08
N ASP A 450 -0.55 -3.09 -33.11
CA ASP A 450 -1.10 -4.34 -33.64
C ASP A 450 -1.45 -5.32 -32.53
N ARG A 451 -0.91 -5.12 -31.32
CA ARG A 451 -1.22 -5.93 -30.14
C ARG A 451 -0.91 -5.18 -28.85
N ILE A 452 -1.56 -5.62 -27.79
CA ILE A 452 -1.30 -5.22 -26.41
C ILE A 452 -0.99 -6.49 -25.63
N VAL A 453 0.11 -6.49 -24.90
CA VAL A 453 0.64 -7.68 -24.22
C VAL A 453 0.77 -7.41 -22.73
N GLY A 454 0.16 -8.27 -21.92
CA GLY A 454 0.25 -8.19 -20.46
C GLY A 454 1.15 -9.28 -19.88
N TYR A 455 1.92 -8.90 -18.87
CA TYR A 455 2.85 -9.76 -18.14
C TYR A 455 2.49 -9.72 -16.66
N LYS A 456 2.19 -10.89 -16.08
CA LYS A 456 1.88 -11.01 -14.65
C LYS A 456 3.15 -11.12 -13.82
N ALA A 457 3.09 -10.60 -12.60
CA ALA A 457 4.16 -10.68 -11.61
C ALA A 457 4.61 -12.12 -11.34
N THR A 458 5.91 -12.27 -11.16
CA THR A 458 6.57 -13.55 -10.84
C THR A 458 6.95 -13.67 -9.37
N GLY A 459 6.70 -12.63 -8.57
CA GLY A 459 7.06 -12.53 -7.17
C GLY A 459 5.94 -12.05 -6.25
N GLY A 460 6.32 -11.79 -5.00
CA GLY A 460 5.42 -11.36 -3.93
C GLY A 460 4.97 -9.90 -4.04
N ALA A 461 4.42 -9.37 -2.95
CA ALA A 461 4.03 -7.96 -2.88
C ALA A 461 5.24 -7.03 -3.07
N ALA A 462 5.07 -5.99 -3.87
CA ALA A 462 6.09 -4.97 -4.07
C ALA A 462 6.24 -4.10 -2.82
N GLY A 463 7.48 -3.70 -2.52
CA GLY A 463 7.76 -2.69 -1.49
C GLY A 463 7.71 -1.27 -2.05
N ALA A 464 8.05 -0.27 -1.24
CA ALA A 464 8.23 1.11 -1.70
C ALA A 464 9.36 1.24 -2.76
N PRO A 465 9.42 2.35 -3.52
CA PRO A 465 10.49 2.59 -4.48
C PRO A 465 11.89 2.44 -3.85
N GLY A 466 12.78 1.70 -4.49
CA GLY A 466 14.13 1.45 -3.99
C GLY A 466 14.19 0.57 -2.74
N ALA A 467 13.13 -0.18 -2.45
CA ALA A 467 13.15 -1.19 -1.40
C ALA A 467 14.28 -2.19 -1.70
N LYS A 468 15.13 -2.41 -0.68
CA LYS A 468 16.04 -3.55 -0.72
C LYS A 468 15.15 -4.78 -0.72
N SER A 469 15.41 -5.70 -1.64
CA SER A 469 14.81 -7.04 -1.65
C SER A 469 14.60 -7.52 -0.21
N GLY A 470 13.39 -7.97 0.13
CA GLY A 470 13.32 -9.18 0.94
C GLY A 470 14.15 -10.19 0.14
N THR A 471 15.31 -10.54 0.68
CA THR A 471 16.49 -11.01 -0.04
C THR A 471 16.12 -11.95 -1.23
N ALA A 472 16.71 -11.72 -2.40
CA ALA A 472 16.87 -12.81 -3.35
C ALA A 472 18.19 -13.45 -2.96
N GLY A 473 18.12 -14.66 -2.42
CA GLY A 473 19.27 -15.44 -2.02
C GLY A 473 20.40 -15.36 -3.04
N LYS A 474 21.48 -14.68 -2.66
CA LYS A 474 22.78 -14.83 -3.31
C LYS A 474 23.27 -16.25 -3.00
N ASN A 475 23.34 -17.06 -4.06
CA ASN A 475 24.01 -18.36 -4.22
C ASN A 475 23.02 -19.49 -4.53
N SER A 476 22.78 -19.73 -5.83
CA SER A 476 23.08 -21.02 -6.47
C SER A 476 22.37 -21.08 -7.82
N SER A 477 23.14 -21.32 -8.87
CA SER A 477 22.68 -21.58 -10.24
C SER A 477 22.26 -23.05 -10.44
N ASP A 478 21.62 -23.68 -9.47
CA ASP A 478 21.17 -25.07 -9.58
C ASP A 478 19.65 -25.16 -9.56
N ASP A 479 19.06 -25.02 -10.75
CA ASP A 479 17.72 -25.54 -11.09
C ASP A 479 17.70 -27.06 -10.86
N SER A 480 17.49 -27.48 -9.60
CA SER A 480 17.46 -28.89 -9.22
C SER A 480 16.03 -29.42 -9.27
N TYR A 481 15.82 -30.56 -9.94
CA TYR A 481 14.57 -31.29 -9.88
C TYR A 481 14.51 -32.09 -8.57
N TYR A 482 13.51 -31.82 -7.74
CA TYR A 482 13.25 -32.58 -6.53
C TYR A 482 12.05 -33.52 -6.76
N THR A 483 12.15 -34.74 -6.25
CA THR A 483 11.04 -35.71 -6.24
C THR A 483 10.46 -35.73 -4.84
N ARG A 484 9.13 -35.68 -4.75
CA ARG A 484 8.45 -35.76 -3.45
C ARG A 484 8.83 -37.04 -2.72
N CYS A 485 9.25 -36.91 -1.47
CA CYS A 485 9.54 -38.01 -0.58
C CYS A 485 8.25 -38.67 -0.10
N GLY A 486 8.22 -40.00 -0.03
CA GLY A 486 7.09 -40.75 0.54
C GLY A 486 7.08 -40.76 2.08
N SER A 487 8.12 -40.23 2.72
CA SER A 487 8.26 -40.10 4.17
C SER A 487 8.23 -38.63 4.55
N LYS A 488 7.72 -38.32 5.75
CA LYS A 488 7.52 -36.93 6.20
C LYS A 488 8.88 -36.22 6.40
N PRO A 489 9.08 -35.01 5.87
CA PRO A 489 10.25 -34.19 6.16
C PRO A 489 10.26 -33.72 7.62
N VAL A 490 11.45 -33.44 8.15
CA VAL A 490 11.63 -32.96 9.53
C VAL A 490 11.78 -31.44 9.54
N PHE A 491 10.92 -30.76 10.30
CA PHE A 491 10.94 -29.30 10.50
C PHE A 491 11.52 -28.97 11.87
N THR A 492 12.57 -28.14 11.90
CA THR A 492 13.26 -27.74 13.14
C THR A 492 13.28 -26.22 13.29
N PRO A 493 12.59 -25.64 14.30
CA PRO A 493 12.60 -24.20 14.54
C PRO A 493 14.02 -23.70 14.85
N GLN A 494 14.42 -22.61 14.19
CA GLN A 494 15.72 -21.95 14.35
C GLN A 494 15.58 -20.59 15.03
N LYS A 495 14.50 -19.85 14.71
CA LYS A 495 14.28 -18.49 15.23
C LYS A 495 12.80 -18.16 15.27
N PHE A 496 12.38 -17.45 16.31
CA PHE A 496 11.05 -16.87 16.45
C PHE A 496 11.15 -15.35 16.40
N ARG A 497 10.25 -14.70 15.66
CA ARG A 497 10.14 -13.24 15.61
C ARG A 497 8.72 -12.81 15.27
N THR A 498 8.37 -11.57 15.54
CA THR A 498 7.10 -10.96 15.15
C THR A 498 7.33 -9.88 14.11
N GLU A 499 6.52 -9.85 13.06
CA GLU A 499 6.53 -8.83 12.00
C GLU A 499 5.09 -8.36 11.72
N SER A 500 4.91 -7.35 10.85
CA SER A 500 3.59 -6.84 10.44
C SER A 500 2.80 -7.90 9.67
N GLY A 501 2.17 -8.82 10.40
CA GLY A 501 1.44 -9.94 9.83
C GLY A 501 1.27 -11.16 10.75
N GLY A 502 2.06 -11.27 11.82
CA GLY A 502 1.97 -12.38 12.77
C GLY A 502 3.32 -12.88 13.32
N LEU A 503 3.34 -14.11 13.81
CA LEU A 503 4.54 -14.80 14.28
C LEU A 503 5.26 -15.44 13.09
N VAL A 504 6.50 -15.05 12.83
CA VAL A 504 7.37 -15.71 11.86
C VAL A 504 8.30 -16.69 12.57
N VAL A 505 8.31 -17.93 12.09
CA VAL A 505 9.20 -18.98 12.56
C VAL A 505 10.13 -19.40 11.43
N THR A 506 11.43 -19.15 11.61
CA THR A 506 12.46 -19.66 10.71
C THR A 506 12.63 -21.15 10.96
N MET A 507 12.30 -21.98 9.98
CA MET A 507 12.37 -23.44 10.05
C MET A 507 13.52 -23.95 9.20
N LYS A 508 14.32 -24.85 9.76
CA LYS A 508 15.22 -25.71 8.98
C LYS A 508 14.48 -26.99 8.64
N ILE A 509 14.34 -27.28 7.35
CA ILE A 509 13.62 -28.45 6.83
C ILE A 509 14.64 -29.45 6.30
N THR A 510 14.54 -30.71 6.70
CA THR A 510 15.44 -31.77 6.24
C THR A 510 14.64 -32.93 5.63
N ALA A 511 15.10 -33.41 4.47
CA ALA A 511 14.48 -34.53 3.79
C ALA A 511 14.90 -35.84 4.46
N THR A 512 13.95 -36.76 4.61
CA THR A 512 14.23 -38.12 5.12
C THR A 512 14.60 -39.09 4.00
N CYS A 513 14.31 -38.76 2.74
CA CYS A 513 14.63 -39.59 1.58
C CYS A 513 16.04 -39.31 1.03
N PRO A 514 16.76 -40.34 0.53
CA PRO A 514 18.09 -40.17 -0.09
C PRO A 514 18.12 -39.25 -1.31
N GLY A 515 16.99 -39.09 -2.01
CA GLY A 515 16.85 -38.25 -3.20
C GLY A 515 16.50 -36.78 -2.95
N GLY A 516 16.41 -36.36 -1.68
CA GLY A 516 15.82 -35.06 -1.32
C GLY A 516 14.28 -35.12 -1.25
N ASP A 517 13.66 -33.96 -1.08
CA ASP A 517 12.20 -33.82 -1.01
C ASP A 517 11.72 -32.53 -1.72
N ALA A 518 10.46 -32.52 -2.15
CA ALA A 518 9.80 -31.38 -2.77
C ALA A 518 8.49 -31.09 -2.02
N LEU A 519 8.45 -29.97 -1.29
CA LEU A 519 7.21 -29.47 -0.70
C LEU A 519 6.43 -28.74 -1.80
N ILE A 520 5.38 -29.38 -2.28
CA ILE A 520 4.55 -28.90 -3.40
C ILE A 520 3.05 -29.07 -3.16
N SER A 521 2.67 -29.52 -1.97
CA SER A 521 1.26 -29.68 -1.62
C SER A 521 0.64 -28.38 -1.13
N SER A 522 -0.54 -28.08 -1.65
CA SER A 522 -1.48 -27.21 -0.96
C SER A 522 -2.04 -27.96 0.24
N GLY A 523 -1.96 -27.37 1.44
CA GLY A 523 -2.56 -27.98 2.65
C GLY A 523 -1.59 -28.62 3.64
N THR A 524 -0.29 -28.36 3.55
CA THR A 524 0.67 -28.87 4.56
C THR A 524 0.41 -28.18 5.90
N SER A 525 0.05 -28.95 6.92
CA SER A 525 -0.17 -28.45 8.27
C SER A 525 1.11 -28.51 9.10
N VAL A 526 1.47 -27.42 9.77
CA VAL A 526 2.61 -27.34 10.70
C VAL A 526 2.09 -26.88 12.06
N THR A 527 2.33 -27.69 13.09
CA THR A 527 1.98 -27.39 14.48
C THR A 527 3.23 -27.42 15.35
N ILE A 528 3.48 -26.33 16.09
CA ILE A 528 4.64 -26.13 16.96
C ILE A 528 4.17 -26.08 18.41
N SER A 529 4.76 -26.89 19.27
CA SER A 529 4.49 -26.91 20.71
C SER A 529 5.76 -27.15 21.52
N ASP A 530 5.72 -26.83 22.81
CA ASP A 530 6.74 -27.21 23.79
C ASP A 530 6.07 -27.88 25.02
N SER A 531 6.83 -28.07 26.10
CA SER A 531 6.28 -28.64 27.35
C SER A 531 5.22 -27.77 28.02
N THR A 532 5.14 -26.49 27.68
CA THR A 532 4.17 -25.52 28.22
C THR A 532 2.91 -25.38 27.35
N GLY A 533 2.93 -25.92 26.13
CA GLY A 533 1.77 -26.09 25.27
C GLY A 533 1.96 -25.61 23.83
N LEU A 534 0.86 -25.34 23.15
CA LEU A 534 0.81 -24.91 21.76
C LEU A 534 1.43 -23.50 21.56
N ILE A 535 2.36 -23.38 20.62
CA ILE A 535 3.01 -22.12 20.25
C ILE A 535 2.33 -21.53 19.01
N ALA A 536 2.21 -22.31 17.94
CA ALA A 536 1.56 -21.91 16.70
C ALA A 536 1.08 -23.12 15.88
N THR A 537 0.03 -22.92 15.08
CA THR A 537 -0.49 -23.94 14.15
C THR A 537 -1.08 -23.28 12.91
N GLY A 538 -0.73 -23.80 11.74
CA GLY A 538 -1.11 -23.22 10.45
C GLY A 538 -1.06 -24.23 9.32
N THR A 539 -1.91 -24.02 8.33
CA THR A 539 -1.90 -24.76 7.06
C THR A 539 -1.21 -23.89 6.00
N PHE A 540 -0.31 -24.47 5.22
CA PHE A 540 0.54 -23.78 4.24
C PHE A 540 0.28 -24.29 2.83
N ASP A 541 0.35 -23.39 1.85
CA ASP A 541 0.22 -23.70 0.43
C ASP A 541 1.60 -23.70 -0.26
N PHE A 542 2.23 -24.87 -0.27
CA PHE A 542 3.50 -25.07 -0.97
C PHE A 542 3.30 -25.37 -2.47
N ALA A 543 2.06 -25.51 -2.96
CA ALA A 543 1.83 -25.55 -4.41
C ALA A 543 2.05 -24.16 -5.02
N ALA A 544 1.60 -23.12 -4.32
CA ALA A 544 1.86 -21.72 -4.69
C ALA A 544 3.29 -21.27 -4.37
N ASN A 545 3.93 -21.86 -3.34
CA ASN A 545 5.31 -21.57 -2.94
C ASN A 545 6.12 -22.86 -2.79
N PRO A 546 6.54 -23.50 -3.90
CA PRO A 546 7.30 -24.75 -3.86
C PRO A 546 8.62 -24.60 -3.08
N VAL A 547 8.96 -25.58 -2.24
CA VAL A 547 10.24 -25.62 -1.51
C VAL A 547 10.98 -26.92 -1.79
N GLY A 548 12.22 -26.80 -2.28
CA GLY A 548 13.11 -27.92 -2.57
C GLY A 548 13.97 -28.19 -1.34
N VAL A 549 14.03 -29.44 -0.92
CA VAL A 549 14.82 -29.88 0.23
C VAL A 549 15.93 -30.80 -0.28
N PRO A 550 17.22 -30.43 -0.14
CA PRO A 550 18.32 -31.23 -0.61
C PRO A 550 18.38 -32.57 0.13
N LYS A 551 19.05 -33.54 -0.49
CA LYS A 551 19.31 -34.84 0.13
C LYS A 551 19.96 -34.67 1.51
N PRO A 552 19.62 -35.51 2.50
CA PRO A 552 20.30 -35.51 3.79
C PRO A 552 21.81 -35.70 3.58
N GLY A 553 22.60 -34.88 4.27
CA GLY A 553 24.07 -34.93 4.21
C GLY A 553 24.61 -36.09 5.04
N ASN A 554 25.79 -36.61 4.69
CA ASN A 554 26.44 -37.69 5.43
C ASN A 554 27.54 -37.11 6.34
N GLY A 555 27.65 -37.60 7.58
CA GLY A 555 28.72 -37.22 8.50
C GLY A 555 28.73 -35.72 8.83
N SER A 556 29.86 -35.03 8.62
CA SER A 556 29.99 -33.60 8.95
C SER A 556 29.11 -32.65 8.11
N GLU A 557 28.53 -33.14 7.01
CA GLU A 557 27.63 -32.35 6.15
C GLU A 557 26.17 -32.34 6.63
N GLU A 558 25.80 -33.22 7.56
CA GLU A 558 24.44 -33.34 8.10
C GLU A 558 23.96 -32.03 8.75
N LYS A 559 24.86 -31.31 9.44
CA LYS A 559 24.55 -29.99 10.03
C LYS A 559 24.32 -28.90 8.99
N LYS A 560 24.85 -29.05 7.77
CA LYS A 560 24.71 -28.10 6.66
C LYS A 560 23.59 -28.48 5.66
N SER A 561 23.16 -29.73 5.66
CA SER A 561 22.05 -30.20 4.83
C SER A 561 20.70 -29.71 5.37
N GLY A 562 19.77 -29.45 4.45
CA GLY A 562 18.43 -28.92 4.70
C GLY A 562 18.20 -27.54 4.10
N THR A 563 16.94 -27.14 4.07
CA THR A 563 16.47 -25.87 3.49
C THR A 563 15.87 -25.01 4.58
N THR A 564 16.28 -23.75 4.67
CA THR A 564 15.70 -22.80 5.63
C THR A 564 14.54 -22.07 4.99
N VAL A 565 13.40 -22.01 5.68
CA VAL A 565 12.18 -21.33 5.23
C VAL A 565 11.58 -20.56 6.39
N ASP A 566 11.13 -19.34 6.14
CA ASP A 566 10.33 -18.58 7.09
C ASP A 566 8.85 -18.91 6.93
N LEU A 567 8.19 -19.34 8.01
CA LEU A 567 6.75 -19.61 8.04
C LEU A 567 6.04 -18.52 8.86
N LEU A 568 5.10 -17.81 8.25
CA LEU A 568 4.31 -16.76 8.91
C LEU A 568 2.96 -17.32 9.37
N PHE A 569 2.75 -17.35 10.69
CA PHE A 569 1.49 -17.67 11.36
C PHE A 569 0.73 -16.38 11.68
N LYS A 570 -0.43 -16.21 11.05
CA LYS A 570 -1.26 -14.99 11.17
C LYS A 570 -1.96 -14.89 12.52
N GLN A 571 -2.62 -13.76 12.77
CA GLN A 571 -3.49 -13.60 13.94
C GLN A 571 -4.48 -14.77 14.05
N GLY A 572 -4.63 -15.32 15.26
CA GLY A 572 -5.45 -16.50 15.54
C GLY A 572 -4.76 -17.85 15.28
N GLN A 573 -3.54 -17.87 14.74
CA GLN A 573 -2.74 -19.08 14.44
C GLN A 573 -1.51 -19.24 15.33
N PHE A 574 -1.22 -18.28 16.21
CA PHE A 574 -0.17 -18.36 17.22
C PHE A 574 -0.71 -17.91 18.57
N PHE A 575 -0.11 -18.43 19.64
CA PHE A 575 -0.57 -18.29 21.02
C PHE A 575 0.49 -17.64 21.91
N ARG A 576 1.74 -17.58 21.42
CA ARG A 576 2.92 -17.19 22.18
C ARG A 576 3.78 -16.24 21.36
N THR A 577 4.36 -15.25 22.02
CA THR A 577 5.27 -14.28 21.41
C THR A 577 6.73 -14.69 21.63
N PRO A 578 7.68 -14.17 20.83
CA PRO A 578 9.09 -14.55 20.91
C PRO A 578 9.73 -14.36 22.30
N ASP A 579 9.32 -13.35 23.06
CA ASP A 579 9.82 -13.09 24.42
C ASP A 579 9.42 -14.16 25.44
N THR A 580 8.37 -14.92 25.16
CA THR A 580 7.96 -16.05 25.99
C THR A 580 8.65 -17.36 25.61
N LEU A 581 9.51 -17.35 24.58
CA LEU A 581 10.11 -18.54 24.00
C LEU A 581 11.64 -18.54 24.21
N PRO A 582 12.25 -19.67 24.60
CA PRO A 582 13.69 -19.78 24.71
C PRO A 582 14.36 -19.71 23.32
N PRO A 583 15.59 -19.17 23.19
CA PRO A 583 16.32 -19.21 21.94
C PRO A 583 16.51 -20.67 21.45
N PRO A 584 16.11 -21.01 20.21
CA PRO A 584 16.34 -22.36 19.68
C PRO A 584 17.85 -22.64 19.56
N GLY A 585 18.33 -23.70 20.21
CA GLY A 585 19.73 -24.13 20.11
C GLY A 585 20.70 -23.57 21.17
N GLY A 586 20.21 -22.99 22.27
CA GLY A 586 21.03 -22.48 23.38
C GLY A 586 21.76 -23.54 24.22
N GLY A 587 22.78 -24.17 23.65
CA GLY A 587 23.87 -24.77 24.40
C GLY A 587 24.95 -23.71 24.69
N ASN A 588 25.03 -23.27 25.95
CA ASN A 588 26.07 -22.45 26.60
C ASN A 588 26.26 -20.98 26.19
N GLY A 589 26.16 -20.09 27.19
CA GLY A 589 26.92 -18.84 27.17
C GLY A 589 26.35 -17.58 27.84
N SER A 590 25.46 -17.64 28.83
CA SER A 590 25.35 -16.52 29.79
C SER A 590 24.80 -16.99 31.13
N SER A 591 25.60 -16.73 32.16
CA SER A 591 25.42 -17.08 33.57
C SER A 591 24.35 -16.23 34.24
N GLY A 592 23.34 -16.89 34.84
CA GLY A 592 22.34 -16.23 35.68
C GLY A 592 21.24 -17.18 36.18
N THR A 593 21.60 -18.15 37.03
CA THR A 593 20.74 -18.84 38.04
C THR A 593 19.44 -19.55 37.62
N GLY A 594 19.44 -20.89 37.75
CA GLY A 594 18.26 -21.71 38.07
C GLY A 594 17.71 -22.57 36.93
N GLY A 595 18.31 -23.74 36.67
CA GLY A 595 17.98 -24.58 35.52
C GLY A 595 16.75 -25.49 35.66
N LEU A 596 16.27 -26.00 34.51
CA LEU A 596 15.59 -27.28 34.28
C LEU A 596 15.49 -27.54 32.76
N GLY A 597 16.22 -28.54 32.24
CA GLY A 597 16.02 -29.21 30.94
C GLY A 597 16.29 -28.40 29.66
N GLY A 598 17.09 -28.94 28.72
CA GLY A 598 17.19 -28.38 27.36
C GLY A 598 15.79 -28.27 26.75
N HIS A 599 15.35 -27.05 26.45
CA HIS A 599 13.98 -26.81 25.99
C HIS A 599 13.81 -27.38 24.57
N SER A 600 12.99 -28.43 24.45
CA SER A 600 12.70 -29.13 23.19
C SER A 600 11.39 -28.66 22.58
N TYR A 601 11.43 -28.26 21.32
CA TYR A 601 10.23 -27.98 20.52
C TYR A 601 9.75 -29.26 19.84
N LEU A 602 8.46 -29.56 19.95
CA LEU A 602 7.78 -30.57 19.15
C LEU A 602 7.16 -29.89 17.93
N VAL A 603 7.53 -30.36 16.73
CA VAL A 603 6.90 -29.92 15.49
C VAL A 603 6.21 -31.12 14.83
N ASP A 604 4.88 -31.05 14.73
CA ASP A 604 4.09 -31.99 13.94
C ASP A 604 3.86 -31.41 12.55
N CYS A 605 4.16 -32.22 11.53
CA CYS A 605 3.96 -31.87 10.13
C CYS A 605 3.10 -32.94 9.46
N VAL A 606 1.97 -32.50 8.91
CA VAL A 606 1.04 -33.36 8.18
C VAL A 606 0.92 -32.84 6.76
N GLN A 607 1.38 -33.66 5.81
CA GLN A 607 1.26 -33.37 4.39
C GLN A 607 0.15 -34.21 3.77
N PRO A 608 -0.62 -33.69 2.79
CA PRO A 608 -1.53 -34.49 1.99
C PRO A 608 -0.77 -35.54 1.16
N ASP A 609 -1.34 -36.73 0.99
CA ASP A 609 -0.78 -37.77 0.12
C ASP A 609 -0.66 -37.30 -1.34
N GLY A 610 0.32 -37.83 -2.07
CA GLY A 610 0.51 -37.52 -3.49
C GLY A 610 1.93 -37.76 -3.97
N SER A 611 2.10 -37.96 -5.28
CA SER A 611 3.39 -38.18 -5.94
C SER A 611 3.65 -37.10 -6.98
N GLY A 612 4.89 -36.61 -7.11
CA GLY A 612 5.21 -35.59 -8.13
C GLY A 612 6.69 -35.24 -8.17
N LYS A 613 7.15 -34.84 -9.36
CA LYS A 613 8.44 -34.18 -9.58
C LYS A 613 8.18 -32.72 -9.86
N ALA A 614 8.92 -31.83 -9.22
CA ALA A 614 8.79 -30.40 -9.45
C ALA A 614 10.17 -29.77 -9.65
N LYS A 615 10.23 -28.84 -10.60
CA LYS A 615 11.30 -27.86 -10.64
C LYS A 615 11.00 -26.87 -9.52
N VAL A 616 11.82 -26.86 -8.48
CA VAL A 616 11.56 -26.00 -7.33
C VAL A 616 12.58 -24.86 -7.32
N PRO A 617 12.13 -23.59 -7.40
CA PRO A 617 13.03 -22.46 -7.21
C PRO A 617 13.66 -22.48 -5.81
N ALA A 618 14.76 -21.76 -5.63
CA ALA A 618 15.33 -21.56 -4.31
C ALA A 618 14.27 -20.93 -3.37
N PRO A 619 14.29 -21.24 -2.06
CA PRO A 619 13.35 -20.66 -1.11
C PRO A 619 13.37 -19.14 -1.18
N SER A 620 12.20 -18.51 -1.23
CA SER A 620 12.08 -17.06 -1.12
C SER A 620 12.44 -16.60 0.28
N ASP A 621 13.14 -15.47 0.41
CA ASP A 621 13.40 -14.85 1.72
C ASP A 621 12.17 -14.11 2.30
N SER A 622 11.04 -14.10 1.56
CA SER A 622 9.73 -13.71 2.11
C SER A 622 9.09 -14.88 2.86
N PRO A 623 8.53 -14.66 4.06
CA PRO A 623 7.84 -15.71 4.79
C PRO A 623 6.67 -16.30 4.00
N ILE A 624 6.60 -17.62 3.94
CA ILE A 624 5.44 -18.33 3.41
C ILE A 624 4.32 -18.20 4.45
N ALA A 625 3.29 -17.42 4.11
CA ALA A 625 2.18 -17.19 5.01
C ALA A 625 1.22 -18.38 5.03
N ALA A 626 0.73 -18.74 6.21
CA ALA A 626 -0.31 -19.76 6.34
C ALA A 626 -1.58 -19.34 5.58
N SER A 627 -2.11 -20.27 4.79
CA SER A 627 -3.34 -20.12 4.02
C SER A 627 -4.60 -20.30 4.88
N GLY A 628 -4.48 -20.98 6.02
CA GLY A 628 -5.57 -21.17 6.98
C GLY A 628 -5.08 -21.68 8.35
N PRO A 629 -5.96 -21.76 9.36
CA PRO A 629 -5.61 -22.39 10.64
C PRO A 629 -5.21 -23.85 10.43
N GLY A 630 -4.28 -24.33 11.23
CA GLY A 630 -3.88 -25.74 11.24
C GLY A 630 -4.73 -26.57 12.22
N PRO A 631 -4.64 -27.91 12.14
CA PRO A 631 -5.20 -28.79 13.15
C PRO A 631 -4.53 -28.50 14.50
N GLN A 632 -5.34 -28.36 15.55
CA GLN A 632 -4.85 -28.23 16.92
C GLN A 632 -4.43 -29.60 17.49
N THR A 633 -3.59 -30.31 16.74
CA THR A 633 -2.95 -31.57 17.15
C THR A 633 -1.63 -31.25 17.82
N GLY A 634 -1.51 -31.54 19.12
CA GLY A 634 -0.30 -31.31 19.92
C GLY A 634 -0.41 -32.05 21.24
N LEU A 635 0.73 -32.28 21.93
CA LEU A 635 0.78 -33.06 23.16
C LEU A 635 -0.09 -32.46 24.30
N ASN A 636 -0.44 -31.18 24.23
CA ASN A 636 -1.41 -30.50 25.11
C ASN A 636 -2.09 -29.33 24.37
N PRO A 637 -3.44 -29.20 24.38
CA PRO A 637 -4.09 -27.97 23.95
C PRO A 637 -3.74 -26.83 24.92
N MET A 638 -3.29 -25.68 24.41
CA MET A 638 -3.09 -24.49 25.24
C MET A 638 -4.43 -23.79 25.45
N SER A 639 -4.85 -23.61 26.71
CA SER A 639 -5.98 -22.74 27.04
C SER A 639 -5.59 -21.27 26.82
N GLY A 640 -6.54 -20.42 26.44
CA GLY A 640 -6.25 -18.99 26.30
C GLY A 640 -5.75 -18.38 27.62
N LEU A 641 -6.25 -18.85 28.76
CA LEU A 641 -5.79 -18.43 30.08
C LEU A 641 -4.32 -18.78 30.32
N SER A 642 -3.88 -20.00 29.98
CA SER A 642 -2.47 -20.37 30.13
C SER A 642 -1.55 -19.50 29.28
N ALA A 643 -1.94 -19.17 28.05
CA ALA A 643 -1.17 -18.27 27.19
C ALA A 643 -1.09 -16.84 27.75
N LEU A 644 -2.24 -16.29 28.18
CA LEU A 644 -2.33 -14.97 28.82
C LEU A 644 -1.47 -14.91 30.08
N ARG A 645 -1.49 -15.97 30.90
CA ARG A 645 -0.70 -16.04 32.12
C ARG A 645 0.79 -16.05 31.85
N ILE A 646 1.25 -16.92 30.95
CA ILE A 646 2.66 -16.99 30.56
C ILE A 646 3.14 -15.65 30.00
N GLN A 647 2.30 -14.98 29.20
CA GLN A 647 2.62 -13.67 28.68
C GLN A 647 2.74 -12.60 29.78
N ALA A 648 1.76 -12.53 30.69
CA ALA A 648 1.79 -11.56 31.78
C ALA A 648 3.00 -11.79 32.72
N ASP A 649 3.35 -13.05 33.00
CA ASP A 649 4.53 -13.41 33.78
C ASP A 649 5.83 -12.97 33.07
N SER A 650 5.92 -13.16 31.75
CA SER A 650 7.04 -12.68 30.92
C SER A 650 7.17 -11.16 30.94
N ASP A 651 6.06 -10.44 30.77
CA ASP A 651 6.07 -8.98 30.68
C ASP A 651 6.34 -8.30 32.03
N LYS A 652 6.07 -8.97 33.15
CA LYS A 652 6.12 -8.39 34.50
C LYS A 652 7.45 -7.70 34.84
N ALA A 653 8.58 -8.32 34.51
CA ALA A 653 9.90 -7.76 34.80
C ALA A 653 10.14 -6.44 34.05
N PHE A 654 9.73 -6.37 32.79
CA PHE A 654 9.80 -5.15 31.98
C PHE A 654 8.89 -4.05 32.55
N ILE A 655 7.66 -4.41 32.93
CA ILE A 655 6.71 -3.42 33.48
C ILE A 655 7.25 -2.83 34.78
N LEU A 656 7.81 -3.65 35.67
CA LEU A 656 8.42 -3.18 36.92
C LEU A 656 9.66 -2.31 36.68
N GLY A 657 10.48 -2.66 35.68
CA GLY A 657 11.71 -1.93 35.37
C GLY A 657 11.49 -0.63 34.59
N SER A 658 10.46 -0.56 33.73
CA SER A 658 10.33 0.52 32.74
C SER A 658 9.02 1.30 32.82
N LEU A 659 7.93 0.71 33.31
CA LEU A 659 6.61 1.36 33.36
C LEU A 659 6.16 1.72 34.78
N ASN A 660 6.89 1.27 35.80
CA ASN A 660 6.53 1.52 37.20
C ASN A 660 6.59 3.01 37.55
N ASN A 661 5.53 3.51 38.19
CA ASN A 661 5.30 4.92 38.52
C ASN A 661 5.29 5.85 37.29
N ARG A 662 4.76 5.37 36.16
CA ARG A 662 4.64 6.13 34.91
C ARG A 662 3.23 6.08 34.36
N TRP A 663 2.81 7.18 33.73
CA TRP A 663 1.59 7.21 32.93
C TRP A 663 1.83 6.51 31.61
N VAL A 664 0.91 5.62 31.23
CA VAL A 664 0.92 4.88 29.97
C VAL A 664 -0.47 4.96 29.32
N ALA A 665 -0.54 4.59 28.05
CA ALA A 665 -1.81 4.39 27.36
C ALA A 665 -2.28 2.95 27.59
N GLN A 666 -3.41 2.78 28.26
CA GLN A 666 -4.10 1.50 28.37
C GLN A 666 -4.95 1.27 27.12
N LEU A 667 -4.63 0.23 26.36
CA LEU A 667 -5.20 -0.07 25.04
C LEU A 667 -6.35 -1.07 25.07
N SER A 668 -6.41 -1.91 26.11
CA SER A 668 -7.53 -2.82 26.33
C SER A 668 -7.60 -3.22 27.79
N SER A 669 -8.79 -3.57 28.24
CA SER A 669 -9.05 -4.26 29.50
C SER A 669 -10.23 -5.20 29.28
N LYS A 670 -10.00 -6.50 29.38
CA LYS A 670 -11.04 -7.53 29.19
C LYS A 670 -10.96 -8.60 30.29
N ARG A 671 -12.08 -9.23 30.60
CA ARG A 671 -12.16 -10.38 31.50
C ARG A 671 -12.98 -11.49 30.85
N VAL A 672 -12.72 -12.72 31.25
CA VAL A 672 -13.49 -13.87 30.77
C VAL A 672 -14.96 -13.70 31.18
N GLY A 673 -15.89 -13.91 30.25
CA GLY A 673 -17.32 -13.72 30.44
C GLY A 673 -17.81 -12.27 30.33
N LEU A 674 -16.94 -11.31 30.01
CA LEU A 674 -17.37 -9.93 29.74
C LEU A 674 -18.24 -9.91 28.48
N VAL A 675 -19.37 -9.20 28.52
CA VAL A 675 -20.18 -8.92 27.33
C VAL A 675 -19.93 -7.47 26.91
N ALA A 676 -19.17 -7.29 25.84
CA ALA A 676 -18.79 -5.98 25.30
C ALA A 676 -18.49 -6.11 23.80
N ASP A 677 -18.57 -5.01 23.06
CA ASP A 677 -18.27 -4.97 21.61
C ASP A 677 -19.10 -5.97 20.80
N GLY A 678 -20.34 -6.21 21.23
CA GLY A 678 -21.26 -7.15 20.60
C GLY A 678 -20.92 -8.63 20.78
N ARG A 679 -19.96 -9.00 21.65
CA ARG A 679 -19.57 -10.39 21.91
C ARG A 679 -19.38 -10.71 23.39
N THR A 680 -19.40 -12.00 23.72
CA THR A 680 -18.90 -12.50 25.01
C THR A 680 -17.42 -12.81 24.86
N TRP A 681 -16.60 -12.25 25.73
CA TRP A 681 -15.15 -12.42 25.71
C TRP A 681 -14.76 -13.71 26.41
N ASP A 682 -14.29 -14.68 25.63
CA ASP A 682 -13.62 -15.86 26.15
C ASP A 682 -12.10 -15.65 26.20
N GLU A 683 -11.38 -16.64 26.73
CA GLU A 683 -9.93 -16.58 26.91
C GLU A 683 -9.18 -16.38 25.59
N LYS A 684 -9.67 -17.03 24.52
CA LYS A 684 -9.04 -16.97 23.20
C LYS A 684 -9.24 -15.59 22.57
N ALA A 685 -10.43 -15.02 22.68
CA ALA A 685 -10.76 -13.70 22.17
C ALA A 685 -9.92 -12.60 22.85
N ILE A 686 -9.64 -12.75 24.15
CA ILE A 686 -8.79 -11.84 24.91
C ILE A 686 -7.33 -11.96 24.45
N LEU A 687 -6.82 -13.19 24.32
CA LEU A 687 -5.47 -13.44 23.80
C LEU A 687 -5.30 -12.89 22.37
N ASP A 688 -6.24 -13.18 21.47
CA ASP A 688 -6.20 -12.73 20.08
C ASP A 688 -6.23 -11.18 19.98
N GLU A 689 -6.93 -10.48 20.87
CA GLU A 689 -6.92 -9.01 20.94
C GLU A 689 -5.55 -8.50 21.43
N PHE A 690 -5.01 -9.07 22.51
CA PHE A 690 -3.68 -8.70 23.00
C PHE A 690 -2.60 -8.89 21.92
N LEU A 691 -2.61 -10.03 21.22
CA LEU A 691 -1.65 -10.31 20.15
C LEU A 691 -1.81 -9.33 18.98
N ALA A 692 -3.04 -8.95 18.61
CA ALA A 692 -3.26 -7.90 17.60
C ALA A 692 -2.66 -6.56 18.03
N LEU A 693 -2.88 -6.15 19.28
CA LEU A 693 -2.33 -4.91 19.81
C LEU A 693 -0.80 -4.94 19.82
N ARG A 694 -0.20 -6.08 20.17
CA ARG A 694 1.26 -6.26 20.18
C ARG A 694 1.88 -6.32 18.78
N LEU A 695 1.15 -6.80 17.78
CA LEU A 695 1.57 -6.69 16.37
C LEU A 695 1.50 -5.25 15.86
N ARG A 696 0.51 -4.46 16.32
CA ARG A 696 0.34 -3.06 15.93
C ARG A 696 1.34 -2.13 16.64
N PHE A 697 1.63 -2.40 17.91
CA PHE A 697 2.63 -1.66 18.69
C PHE A 697 3.59 -2.68 19.33
N ALA A 698 4.79 -2.81 18.77
CA ALA A 698 5.73 -3.90 19.06
C ALA A 698 6.05 -4.13 20.57
N ASP A 699 5.80 -3.14 21.41
CA ASP A 699 6.05 -3.17 22.85
C ASP A 699 4.78 -3.12 23.73
N VAL A 700 3.60 -3.53 23.24
CA VAL A 700 2.44 -3.71 24.13
C VAL A 700 2.76 -4.76 25.19
N ARG A 701 2.51 -4.45 26.46
CA ARG A 701 2.69 -5.37 27.59
C ARG A 701 1.34 -5.77 28.18
N LEU A 702 1.25 -7.01 28.68
CA LEU A 702 0.06 -7.54 29.33
C LEU A 702 0.21 -7.48 30.85
N LEU A 703 -0.81 -6.97 31.54
CA LEU A 703 -0.96 -7.01 32.99
C LEU A 703 -2.16 -7.88 33.35
N TYR A 704 -2.02 -8.62 34.46
CA TYR A 704 -3.16 -9.22 35.15
C TYR A 704 -3.52 -8.35 36.35
N SER A 705 -4.74 -7.80 36.38
CA SER A 705 -5.14 -6.73 37.31
C SER A 705 -4.91 -7.05 38.79
N ASP A 706 -5.01 -8.32 39.17
CA ASP A 706 -4.92 -8.76 40.58
C ASP A 706 -3.53 -8.55 41.17
N GLU A 707 -2.53 -8.36 40.32
CA GLU A 707 -1.13 -8.19 40.74
C GLU A 707 -0.70 -6.74 40.90
N TRP A 708 -1.61 -5.79 40.61
CA TRP A 708 -1.26 -4.38 40.53
C TRP A 708 -2.26 -3.54 41.35
N PRO A 709 -1.80 -2.82 42.40
CA PRO A 709 -2.69 -2.10 43.32
C PRO A 709 -3.42 -0.92 42.69
N VAL A 710 -3.05 -0.49 41.49
CA VAL A 710 -3.70 0.60 40.77
C VAL A 710 -5.05 0.21 40.16
N PHE A 711 -5.46 -1.06 40.14
CA PHE A 711 -6.76 -1.46 39.57
C PHE A 711 -7.83 -1.68 40.65
N ASN A 712 -9.01 -1.09 40.42
CA ASN A 712 -10.19 -1.27 41.28
C ASN A 712 -10.90 -2.61 41.08
N TYR A 713 -10.65 -3.28 39.95
CA TYR A 713 -11.34 -4.52 39.57
C TYR A 713 -10.33 -5.64 39.35
N GLN A 714 -10.68 -6.81 39.87
CA GLN A 714 -9.91 -8.06 39.74
C GLN A 714 -10.40 -8.91 38.56
N GLY A 715 -9.55 -9.83 38.10
CA GLY A 715 -9.81 -10.76 37.00
C GLY A 715 -9.67 -10.17 35.59
N TRP A 716 -9.04 -9.01 35.43
CA TRP A 716 -8.90 -8.32 34.15
C TRP A 716 -7.51 -8.48 33.54
N TRP A 717 -7.50 -8.75 32.24
CA TRP A 717 -6.32 -8.74 31.38
C TRP A 717 -6.23 -7.36 30.72
N VAL A 718 -5.16 -6.65 31.02
CA VAL A 718 -5.00 -5.24 30.65
C VAL A 718 -3.79 -5.10 29.73
N SER A 719 -4.01 -4.59 28.53
CA SER A 719 -2.96 -4.32 27.54
C SER A 719 -2.54 -2.86 27.64
N VAL A 720 -1.25 -2.59 27.81
CA VAL A 720 -0.71 -1.21 27.86
C VAL A 720 0.39 -1.01 26.83
N ALA A 721 0.48 0.18 26.25
CA ALA A 721 1.64 0.56 25.46
C ALA A 721 2.87 0.73 26.37
N ALA A 722 4.06 0.38 25.89
CA ALA A 722 5.30 0.67 26.61
C ALA A 722 5.72 2.15 26.58
N ALA A 723 5.07 2.98 25.77
CA ALA A 723 5.30 4.42 25.77
C ALA A 723 4.89 5.01 27.14
N THR A 724 5.80 5.75 27.75
CA THR A 724 5.57 6.44 29.03
C THR A 724 5.39 7.93 28.79
N PHE A 725 4.56 8.56 29.61
CA PHE A 725 4.16 9.95 29.47
C PHE A 725 4.40 10.73 30.77
N PRO A 726 4.72 12.03 30.68
CA PRO A 726 4.86 12.90 31.86
C PRO A 726 3.58 12.98 32.69
N GLY A 727 2.42 12.88 32.05
CA GLY A 727 1.12 12.98 32.69
C GLY A 727 0.01 12.25 31.91
N PRO A 728 -1.20 12.25 32.48
CA PRO A 728 -2.33 11.55 31.87
C PRO A 728 -2.89 12.26 30.64
N ASP A 729 -2.72 13.57 30.50
CA ASP A 729 -3.24 14.32 29.34
C ASP A 729 -2.46 14.00 28.07
N GLU A 730 -1.13 13.85 28.19
CA GLU A 730 -0.24 13.44 27.11
C GLU A 730 -0.52 11.99 26.69
N ALA A 731 -0.76 11.08 27.65
CA ALA A 731 -1.16 9.71 27.35
C ALA A 731 -2.51 9.65 26.60
N ASN A 732 -3.49 10.45 27.02
CA ASN A 732 -4.79 10.56 26.33
C ASN A 732 -4.66 11.21 24.94
N GLN A 733 -3.76 12.18 24.79
CA GLN A 733 -3.45 12.73 23.47
C GLN A 733 -2.83 11.68 22.56
N TRP A 734 -1.94 10.82 23.09
CA TRP A 734 -1.40 9.70 22.33
C TRP A 734 -2.49 8.73 21.88
N CYS A 735 -3.47 8.40 22.75
CA CYS A 735 -4.64 7.59 22.38
C CYS A 735 -5.39 8.18 21.17
N ARG A 736 -5.70 9.49 21.23
CA ARG A 736 -6.37 10.22 20.15
C ARG A 736 -5.58 10.21 18.84
N SER A 737 -4.28 10.51 18.93
CA SER A 737 -3.39 10.52 17.75
C SER A 737 -3.28 9.16 17.09
N ASN A 738 -3.47 8.07 17.84
CA ASN A 738 -3.49 6.70 17.32
C ASN A 738 -4.88 6.20 16.91
N GLY A 739 -5.88 7.09 16.88
CA GLY A 739 -7.23 6.82 16.37
C GLY A 739 -8.10 5.99 17.31
N PHE A 740 -7.77 5.89 18.59
CA PHE A 740 -8.63 5.25 19.58
C PHE A 740 -9.67 6.23 20.12
N ASP A 741 -10.86 5.72 20.41
CA ASP A 741 -11.85 6.43 21.22
C ASP A 741 -11.56 6.27 22.72
N ARG A 742 -12.38 6.92 23.54
CA ARG A 742 -12.27 6.96 25.00
C ARG A 742 -12.42 5.58 25.66
N ASP A 743 -13.23 4.69 25.07
CA ASP A 743 -13.54 3.38 25.65
C ASP A 743 -12.46 2.35 25.32
N HIS A 744 -11.73 2.58 24.22
CA HIS A 744 -10.66 1.70 23.73
C HIS A 744 -9.25 2.19 24.03
N CYS A 745 -9.06 3.44 24.49
CA CYS A 745 -7.76 3.88 24.99
C CYS A 745 -7.85 5.07 25.95
N PHE A 746 -7.21 4.93 27.11
CA PHE A 746 -7.12 6.01 28.10
C PHE A 746 -5.87 5.92 28.97
N ALA A 747 -5.55 7.02 29.63
CA ALA A 747 -4.38 7.15 30.48
C ALA A 747 -4.52 6.32 31.76
N LYS A 748 -3.50 5.51 32.01
CA LYS A 748 -3.37 4.68 33.20
C LYS A 748 -2.00 4.90 33.84
N LEU A 749 -1.97 5.18 35.14
CA LEU A 749 -0.75 5.11 35.92
C LEU A 749 -0.48 3.63 36.25
N VAL A 750 0.68 3.13 35.83
CA VAL A 750 1.16 1.82 36.25
C VAL A 750 2.06 2.01 37.46
N SER A 751 1.74 1.36 38.58
CA SER A 751 2.54 1.43 39.81
C SER A 751 2.35 0.17 40.64
N SER A 752 3.43 -0.29 41.28
CA SER A 752 3.41 -1.37 42.25
C SER A 752 3.08 -0.92 43.68
N THR A 753 2.92 0.39 43.92
CA THR A 753 2.70 0.96 45.27
C THR A 753 1.60 2.00 45.35
N ALA A 754 1.25 2.67 44.25
CA ALA A 754 0.16 3.64 44.23
C ALA A 754 -1.21 2.96 44.35
N SER A 755 -2.17 3.68 44.94
CA SER A 755 -3.55 3.20 45.05
C SER A 755 -4.32 3.40 43.74
N PRO A 756 -5.51 2.82 43.59
CA PRO A 756 -6.34 3.04 42.40
C PRO A 756 -6.80 4.49 42.22
N GLU A 757 -6.96 5.24 43.33
CA GLU A 757 -7.43 6.61 43.30
C GLU A 757 -6.47 7.51 42.52
N GLY A 758 -7.00 8.23 41.53
CA GLY A 758 -6.19 9.11 40.68
C GLY A 758 -5.26 8.38 39.70
N SER A 759 -5.28 7.05 39.65
CA SER A 759 -4.43 6.25 38.74
C SER A 759 -4.99 6.11 37.32
N THR A 760 -6.18 6.67 37.02
CA THR A 760 -6.85 6.54 35.72
C THR A 760 -7.49 7.87 35.34
N ARG A 761 -7.29 8.31 34.10
CA ARG A 761 -7.92 9.53 33.59
C ARG A 761 -8.47 9.30 32.19
N TYR A 762 -9.80 9.40 32.09
CA TYR A 762 -10.50 9.41 30.80
C TYR A 762 -10.49 10.82 30.17
N TRP A 763 -10.90 10.90 28.91
CA TRP A 763 -10.96 12.14 28.15
C TRP A 763 -12.30 12.35 27.43
#